data_AF-A0A7V9J414-F1
#
_entry.id   AF-A0A7V9J414-F1
#
_cell.length_a   1.000
_cell.length_b   1.000
_cell.length_c   1.000
_cell.angle_alpha   90.00
_cell.angle_beta   90.00
_cell.angle_gamma   90.00
#
_symmetry.space_group_name_H-M   'P 1'
#
loop_
_entity.id
_entity.type
_entity.pdbx_description
1 polymer ?
#
loop_
_entity_poly.entity_id
_entity_poly.type
_entity_poly.pdbx_seq_one_letter_code
_entity_poly.pdbx_strand_id
1 'polypeptide(L)'
;MSAKASSANPSVPLHEVLEAEFAQLHGRPALEADAPLDPEERLKAIWAAIHRLEEKQAALCISGGGIRSATFALGVLHGLARCGLLERFHYLSTVSGGGYIGGWLTAWIHHCKGGLAEVNAVLSRPRGAARPNPEPEEIQNLRSYSNYLSPRLGLLSADSWTLAGTYLRNLLLNWMVIIPLLASALTIPWIYTAVLMMNPPPYSFLPLWLGAGCVSVGVAYMGWNLPCGRNARWSQKRFLIFCLFPLLLASILMTFFWAWFSYYGRQLIEWPLFGLGEPHSWVPFLYLGIVIHVASYLTSLLPAHGFRFMEFVGVIASGAVGGALLWLAATQLFPQPLWNAELFTCCGVPLFMALFFFAIMVFAGISSRWTDDQDREWWGRATGWLIAVAVGWAVISGLVVFGPYLLSKTVSAIATLVTGGAAGALAVMAGRSKGIPATPKQGEKAGPVAKIFSKAASFAAVIFVAVLLILITRATTGAMKFIGTHRGFAWKLESVSHVLKEPVEYLNVILYTPWPIVLLLGAALAASGLGMAFIINPNKFSLHAMYRDRLIRAYLGASNPKRDPHPFTGFDERDDLAMADLWRPDHFGGKLLPVINIALNLVGGSKLAWQERKAESFTVTPLHCGAAGVGYRRTNGAKDQMYGGTGGISLGTAVTISGAAASPNMGYHSSPIVTFILTLLNVRLGAWLGNPGGPGDDTFQLGYPRFSVGPMIAEAFGLTNNCSPYVYLSDGGHFENLGLYEMVLRRCHYIVVSDAGEDPLCSFADLGSAVRKIRIDFGISIEFDDIAARRRGSARRQRAQLRDRANPLFRSGRTGGRRWFVALHQAGLLRRRAA
;
A
#
# COMPACT_ATOMS: atom_id res chain seq x y z
N MET A 1 16.23 -23.11 -12.42
CA MET A 1 16.33 -21.92 -13.30
C MET A 1 16.64 -20.65 -12.54
N SER A 2 16.03 -20.36 -11.38
CA SER A 2 16.22 -19.07 -10.69
C SER A 2 17.62 -18.83 -10.11
N ALA A 3 18.26 -19.85 -9.51
CA ALA A 3 19.65 -19.73 -9.03
C ALA A 3 20.66 -19.36 -10.13
N LYS A 4 20.44 -19.81 -11.38
CA LYS A 4 21.25 -19.43 -12.55
C LYS A 4 20.98 -18.00 -13.05
N ALA A 5 19.78 -17.47 -12.80
CA ALA A 5 19.41 -16.11 -13.19
C ALA A 5 19.98 -15.08 -12.19
N SER A 6 19.90 -15.34 -10.88
CA SER A 6 20.51 -14.47 -9.86
C SER A 6 22.04 -14.38 -10.03
N SER A 7 22.72 -15.50 -10.32
CA SER A 7 24.16 -15.47 -10.60
C SER A 7 24.54 -14.67 -11.84
N ALA A 8 23.63 -14.53 -12.81
CA ALA A 8 23.89 -13.79 -14.06
C ALA A 8 23.63 -12.28 -13.94
N ASN A 9 22.75 -11.87 -13.04
CA ASN A 9 22.46 -10.46 -12.76
C ASN A 9 22.34 -10.27 -11.23
N PRO A 10 23.47 -10.24 -10.50
CA PRO A 10 23.46 -10.10 -9.04
C PRO A 10 22.95 -8.72 -8.62
N SER A 11 22.50 -8.61 -7.37
CA SER A 11 22.15 -7.32 -6.78
C SER A 11 23.43 -6.53 -6.53
N VAL A 12 23.53 -5.33 -7.08
CA VAL A 12 24.72 -4.48 -6.97
C VAL A 12 24.46 -3.25 -6.09
N PRO A 13 25.47 -2.78 -5.35
CA PRO A 13 25.40 -1.57 -4.54
C PRO A 13 25.43 -0.29 -5.40
N LEU A 14 25.15 0.85 -4.77
CA LEU A 14 25.08 2.15 -5.45
C LEU A 14 26.39 2.56 -6.15
N HIS A 15 27.56 2.27 -5.59
CA HIS A 15 28.83 2.72 -6.19
C HIS A 15 29.05 2.10 -7.58
N GLU A 16 28.73 0.82 -7.78
CA GLU A 16 28.81 0.17 -9.10
C GLU A 16 27.87 0.81 -10.13
N VAL A 17 26.69 1.24 -9.69
CA VAL A 17 25.74 1.97 -10.55
C VAL A 17 26.34 3.29 -11.01
N LEU A 18 26.93 4.07 -10.08
CA LEU A 18 27.55 5.36 -10.40
C LEU A 18 28.81 5.19 -11.26
N GLU A 19 29.62 4.16 -11.02
CA GLU A 19 30.78 3.83 -11.85
C GLU A 19 30.38 3.48 -13.28
N ALA A 20 29.32 2.68 -13.45
CA ALA A 20 28.78 2.32 -14.76
C ALA A 20 28.20 3.54 -15.51
N GLU A 21 27.45 4.40 -14.82
CA GLU A 21 26.94 5.65 -15.40
C GLU A 21 28.09 6.59 -15.80
N PHE A 22 29.11 6.73 -14.95
CA PHE A 22 30.29 7.55 -15.23
C PHE A 22 31.01 7.07 -16.49
N ALA A 23 31.23 5.75 -16.60
CA ALA A 23 31.89 5.15 -17.76
C ALA A 23 31.13 5.42 -19.07
N GLN A 24 29.79 5.34 -19.04
CA GLN A 24 28.95 5.59 -20.20
C GLN A 24 28.86 7.07 -20.58
N LEU A 25 28.82 7.97 -19.60
CA LEU A 25 28.72 9.42 -19.84
C LEU A 25 30.04 10.06 -20.27
N HIS A 26 31.17 9.54 -19.77
CA HIS A 26 32.49 10.15 -19.97
C HIS A 26 33.45 9.30 -20.80
N GLY A 27 33.02 8.12 -21.27
CA GLY A 27 33.80 7.25 -22.16
C GLY A 27 35.04 6.62 -21.52
N ARG A 28 35.19 6.70 -20.19
CA ARG A 28 36.31 6.15 -19.43
C ARG A 28 35.86 5.74 -18.03
N PRO A 29 36.44 4.69 -17.43
CA PRO A 29 36.13 4.33 -16.05
C PRO A 29 36.62 5.43 -15.09
N ALA A 30 35.91 5.61 -13.99
CA ALA A 30 36.33 6.54 -12.93
C ALA A 30 37.48 5.99 -12.08
N LEU A 31 37.48 4.67 -11.89
CA LEU A 31 38.35 3.89 -11.02
C LEU A 31 38.76 2.60 -11.74
N GLU A 32 39.89 2.01 -11.37
CA GLU A 32 40.27 0.68 -11.83
C GLU A 32 39.33 -0.39 -11.24
N ALA A 33 38.97 -1.40 -12.05
CA ALA A 33 37.96 -2.39 -11.67
C ALA A 33 38.33 -3.18 -10.40
N ASP A 34 39.63 -3.48 -10.22
CA ASP A 34 40.16 -4.35 -9.17
C ASP A 34 40.74 -3.58 -7.96
N ALA A 35 40.42 -2.28 -7.82
CA ALA A 35 40.89 -1.50 -6.68
C ALA A 35 40.34 -2.12 -5.36
N PRO A 36 41.20 -2.44 -4.36
CA PRO A 36 40.83 -3.16 -3.15
C PRO A 36 40.18 -2.22 -2.11
N LEU A 37 39.18 -1.45 -2.55
CA LEU A 37 38.46 -0.49 -1.72
C LEU A 37 37.16 -1.11 -1.23
N ASP A 38 36.79 -0.80 0.01
CA ASP A 38 35.47 -1.17 0.51
C ASP A 38 34.34 -0.39 -0.23
N PRO A 39 33.08 -0.83 -0.14
CA PRO A 39 31.97 -0.17 -0.83
C PRO A 39 31.77 1.32 -0.51
N GLU A 40 32.11 1.77 0.70
CA GLU A 40 31.96 3.16 1.13
C GLU A 40 33.10 4.03 0.62
N GLU A 41 34.33 3.50 0.64
CA GLU A 41 35.52 4.11 0.06
C GLU A 41 35.40 4.23 -1.45
N ARG A 42 34.91 3.21 -2.16
CA ARG A 42 34.59 3.31 -3.61
C ARG A 42 33.58 4.41 -3.87
N LEU A 43 32.53 4.52 -3.05
CA LEU A 43 31.52 5.57 -3.19
C LEU A 43 32.11 6.98 -3.00
N LYS A 44 33.01 7.17 -2.03
CA LYS A 44 33.75 8.43 -1.84
C LYS A 44 34.67 8.72 -3.03
N ALA A 45 35.36 7.71 -3.54
CA ALA A 45 36.29 7.82 -4.65
C ALA A 45 35.59 8.21 -5.97
N ILE A 46 34.43 7.61 -6.30
CA ILE A 46 33.63 8.00 -7.47
C ILE A 46 33.12 9.44 -7.36
N TRP A 47 32.66 9.87 -6.18
CA TRP A 47 32.25 11.26 -5.97
C TRP A 47 33.43 12.23 -6.13
N ALA A 48 34.62 11.88 -5.64
CA ALA A 48 35.82 12.68 -5.84
C ALA A 48 36.25 12.72 -7.32
N ALA A 49 36.06 11.63 -8.08
CA ALA A 49 36.30 11.60 -9.52
C ALA A 49 35.33 12.53 -10.26
N ILE A 50 34.04 12.51 -9.91
CA ILE A 50 33.03 13.40 -10.50
C ILE A 50 33.39 14.87 -10.25
N HIS A 51 33.77 15.25 -9.02
CA HIS A 51 34.15 16.63 -8.72
C HIS A 51 35.38 17.13 -9.49
N ARG A 52 36.28 16.22 -9.88
CA ARG A 52 37.50 16.49 -10.66
C ARG A 52 37.25 16.57 -12.17
N LEU A 53 36.04 16.31 -12.66
CA LEU A 53 35.73 16.46 -14.08
C LEU A 53 35.97 17.90 -14.56
N GLU A 54 36.60 18.02 -15.73
CA GLU A 54 36.76 19.29 -16.44
C GLU A 54 35.39 19.78 -16.95
N GLU A 55 34.67 18.93 -17.68
CA GLU A 55 33.27 19.18 -18.02
C GLU A 55 32.39 18.91 -16.79
N LYS A 56 31.88 19.99 -16.20
CA LYS A 56 31.01 19.88 -15.02
C LYS A 56 29.70 19.19 -15.38
N GLN A 57 29.43 18.08 -14.67
CA GLN A 57 28.21 17.30 -14.82
C GLN A 57 26.96 18.14 -14.53
N ALA A 58 25.99 18.06 -15.44
CA ALA A 58 24.77 18.87 -15.39
C ALA A 58 23.51 18.00 -15.55
N ALA A 59 22.42 18.37 -14.88
CA ALA A 59 21.16 17.65 -14.93
C ALA A 59 19.97 18.58 -15.21
N LEU A 60 19.05 18.10 -16.03
CA LEU A 60 17.71 18.67 -16.20
C LEU A 60 16.72 17.82 -15.42
N CYS A 61 16.04 18.42 -14.44
CA CYS A 61 14.98 17.79 -13.66
C CYS A 61 13.62 18.30 -14.13
N ILE A 62 12.70 17.39 -14.41
CA ILE A 62 11.32 17.71 -14.81
C ILE A 62 10.36 17.10 -13.80
N SER A 63 9.65 17.95 -13.08
CA SER A 63 8.80 17.56 -11.96
C SER A 63 7.52 16.82 -12.39
N GLY A 64 6.87 16.18 -11.42
CA GLY A 64 5.53 15.63 -11.57
C GLY A 64 4.43 16.68 -11.70
N GLY A 65 3.18 16.22 -11.76
CA GLY A 65 1.98 17.06 -11.99
C GLY A 65 1.07 16.62 -13.15
N GLY A 66 1.31 15.41 -13.68
CA GLY A 66 0.56 14.83 -14.80
C GLY A 66 0.70 15.60 -16.11
N ILE A 67 -0.35 15.58 -16.95
CA ILE A 67 -0.31 16.16 -18.30
C ILE A 67 -0.05 17.67 -18.32
N ARG A 68 -0.44 18.39 -17.26
CA ARG A 68 -0.19 19.84 -17.16
C ARG A 68 1.30 20.12 -17.01
N SER A 69 1.98 19.36 -16.15
CA SER A 69 3.45 19.43 -16.01
C SER A 69 4.12 19.07 -17.34
N ALA A 70 3.72 17.97 -17.98
CA ALA A 70 4.26 17.55 -19.28
C ALA A 70 4.17 18.65 -20.35
N THR A 71 3.02 19.33 -20.43
CA THR A 71 2.79 20.43 -21.39
C THR A 71 3.63 21.66 -21.08
N PHE A 72 3.77 22.02 -19.81
CA PHE A 72 4.63 23.13 -19.39
C PHE A 72 6.10 22.83 -19.71
N ALA A 73 6.55 21.62 -19.37
CA ALA A 73 7.91 21.15 -19.60
C ALA A 73 8.27 21.08 -21.09
N LEU A 74 7.33 20.74 -21.99
CA LEU A 74 7.56 20.86 -23.44
C LEU A 74 7.97 22.30 -23.83
N GLY A 75 7.33 23.31 -23.24
CA GLY A 75 7.71 24.70 -23.43
C GLY A 75 9.10 25.03 -22.91
N VAL A 76 9.50 24.42 -21.78
CA VAL A 76 10.87 24.52 -21.23
C VAL A 76 11.88 23.88 -22.18
N LEU A 77 11.61 22.69 -22.70
CA LEU A 77 12.47 22.01 -23.68
C LEU A 77 12.67 22.86 -24.94
N HIS A 78 11.61 23.48 -25.47
CA HIS A 78 11.73 24.43 -26.59
C HIS A 78 12.63 25.63 -26.23
N GLY A 79 12.47 26.18 -25.03
CA GLY A 79 13.29 27.30 -24.55
C GLY A 79 14.76 26.92 -24.44
N LEU A 80 15.06 25.75 -23.87
CA LEU A 80 16.42 25.23 -23.73
C LEU A 80 17.05 24.93 -25.10
N ALA A 81 16.31 24.32 -26.02
CA ALA A 81 16.78 24.06 -27.38
C ALA A 81 17.11 25.37 -28.13
N ARG A 82 16.24 26.37 -28.04
CA ARG A 82 16.48 27.71 -28.63
C ARG A 82 17.69 28.43 -28.06
N CYS A 83 18.02 28.15 -26.80
CA CYS A 83 19.21 28.71 -26.15
C CYS A 83 20.47 27.87 -26.39
N GLY A 84 20.38 26.74 -27.10
CA GLY A 84 21.49 25.80 -27.29
C GLY A 84 21.94 25.11 -25.99
N LEU A 85 21.02 24.98 -25.02
CA LEU A 85 21.32 24.43 -23.70
C LEU A 85 20.89 22.97 -23.54
N LEU A 86 19.97 22.47 -24.37
CA LEU A 86 19.42 21.11 -24.22
C LEU A 86 20.51 20.03 -24.30
N GLU A 87 21.51 20.23 -25.16
CA GLU A 87 22.67 19.33 -25.35
C GLU A 87 23.71 19.41 -24.23
N ARG A 88 23.55 20.30 -23.25
CA ARG A 88 24.52 20.49 -22.15
C ARG A 88 24.25 19.61 -20.94
N PHE A 89 23.08 18.97 -20.88
CA PHE A 89 22.70 18.14 -19.72
C PHE A 89 23.14 16.69 -19.91
N HIS A 90 23.83 16.15 -18.92
CA HIS A 90 24.26 14.76 -18.87
C HIS A 90 23.12 13.85 -18.43
N TYR A 91 22.28 14.32 -17.50
CA TYR A 91 21.15 13.59 -16.95
C TYR A 91 19.81 14.26 -17.26
N LEU A 92 18.80 13.44 -17.52
CA LEU A 92 17.40 13.83 -17.59
C LEU A 92 16.63 13.13 -16.46
N SER A 93 16.46 13.81 -15.33
CA SER A 93 15.74 13.30 -14.16
C SER A 93 14.26 13.63 -14.26
N THR A 94 13.39 12.63 -14.13
CA THR A 94 11.95 12.82 -14.37
C THR A 94 11.09 12.17 -13.30
N VAL A 95 9.96 12.80 -12.99
CA VAL A 95 8.94 12.28 -12.08
C VAL A 95 7.57 12.42 -12.73
N SER A 96 6.74 11.37 -12.69
CA SER A 96 5.32 11.42 -13.05
C SER A 96 5.07 12.10 -14.41
N GLY A 97 4.37 13.24 -14.44
CA GLY A 97 4.16 14.05 -15.65
C GLY A 97 5.44 14.44 -16.40
N GLY A 98 6.54 14.68 -15.69
CA GLY A 98 7.85 14.90 -16.28
C GLY A 98 8.39 13.65 -16.99
N GLY A 99 8.02 12.45 -16.50
CA GLY A 99 8.34 11.19 -17.15
C GLY A 99 7.62 11.01 -18.48
N TYR A 100 6.41 11.56 -18.64
CA TYR A 100 5.68 11.48 -19.92
C TYR A 100 6.44 12.24 -21.02
N ILE A 101 6.84 13.48 -20.74
CA ILE A 101 7.55 14.30 -21.71
C ILE A 101 9.02 13.90 -21.87
N GLY A 102 9.69 13.48 -20.79
CA GLY A 102 11.06 12.98 -20.86
C GLY A 102 11.15 11.64 -21.60
N GLY A 103 10.17 10.76 -21.41
CA GLY A 103 10.03 9.53 -22.18
C GLY A 103 9.80 9.81 -23.66
N TRP A 104 8.89 10.73 -24.00
CA TRP A 104 8.69 11.19 -25.38
C TRP A 104 9.97 11.75 -26.01
N LEU A 105 10.69 12.63 -25.31
CA LEU A 105 11.95 13.21 -25.82
C LEU A 105 12.99 12.12 -26.08
N THR A 106 13.19 11.23 -25.11
CA THR A 106 14.19 10.17 -25.20
C THR A 106 13.85 9.17 -26.31
N ALA A 107 12.58 8.77 -26.43
CA ALA A 107 12.12 7.89 -27.51
C ALA A 107 12.25 8.57 -28.88
N TRP A 108 11.98 9.88 -28.98
CA TRP A 108 12.15 10.61 -30.23
C TRP A 108 13.61 10.65 -30.69
N ILE A 109 14.54 10.93 -29.76
CA ILE A 109 15.98 10.88 -30.03
C ILE A 109 16.40 9.47 -30.47
N HIS A 110 15.84 8.43 -29.85
CA HIS A 110 16.12 7.04 -30.22
C HIS A 110 15.67 6.72 -31.65
N HIS A 111 14.48 7.16 -32.05
CA HIS A 111 13.93 6.88 -33.39
C HIS A 111 14.55 7.77 -34.49
N CYS A 112 15.10 8.91 -34.11
CA CYS A 112 15.69 9.89 -35.03
C CYS A 112 17.09 9.47 -35.48
N LYS A 113 17.36 9.48 -36.80
CA LYS A 113 18.67 9.07 -37.36
C LYS A 113 19.79 10.03 -36.95
N GLY A 114 19.54 11.34 -36.93
CA GLY A 114 20.50 12.35 -36.48
C GLY A 114 20.53 12.55 -34.97
N GLY A 115 19.85 11.68 -34.20
CA GLY A 115 19.91 11.65 -32.75
C GLY A 115 19.53 12.97 -32.08
N LEU A 116 20.23 13.31 -31.00
CA LEU A 116 19.94 14.48 -30.18
C LEU A 116 20.12 15.80 -30.97
N ALA A 117 21.13 15.88 -31.83
CA ALA A 117 21.42 17.09 -32.60
C ALA A 117 20.26 17.45 -33.56
N GLU A 118 19.70 16.46 -34.25
CA GLU A 118 18.56 16.66 -35.14
C GLU A 118 17.30 17.06 -34.36
N VAL A 119 16.99 16.36 -33.26
CA VAL A 119 15.84 16.70 -32.40
C VAL A 119 15.97 18.11 -31.82
N ASN A 120 17.17 18.49 -31.33
CA ASN A 120 17.44 19.82 -30.81
C ASN A 120 17.28 20.90 -31.90
N ALA A 121 17.77 20.65 -33.11
CA ALA A 121 17.57 21.53 -34.25
C ALA A 121 16.09 21.72 -34.56
N VAL A 122 15.29 20.65 -34.57
CA VAL A 122 13.85 20.70 -34.80
C VAL A 122 13.12 21.49 -33.69
N LEU A 123 13.41 21.23 -32.41
CA LEU A 123 12.82 21.93 -31.26
C LEU A 123 13.17 23.42 -31.21
N SER A 124 14.36 23.78 -31.70
CA SER A 124 14.85 25.16 -31.73
C SER A 124 14.10 26.04 -32.74
N ARG A 125 13.44 25.44 -33.75
CA ARG A 125 12.81 26.19 -34.85
C ARG A 125 11.81 27.22 -34.31
N PRO A 126 11.83 28.46 -34.83
CA PRO A 126 10.75 29.42 -34.60
C PRO A 126 9.43 28.83 -35.12
N ARG A 127 8.29 29.11 -34.46
CA ARG A 127 6.99 28.77 -35.03
C ARG A 127 6.85 29.51 -36.36
N GLY A 128 6.99 28.81 -37.47
CA GLY A 128 6.88 29.39 -38.81
C GLY A 128 5.49 30.01 -39.04
N ALA A 129 5.41 30.97 -39.96
CA ALA A 129 4.17 31.60 -40.37
C ALA A 129 3.27 30.69 -41.25
N ALA A 130 3.73 29.48 -41.60
CA ALA A 130 2.99 28.52 -42.40
C ALA A 130 1.75 28.02 -41.62
N ARG A 131 0.57 28.42 -42.08
CA ARG A 131 -0.72 27.94 -41.59
C ARG A 131 -1.39 27.12 -42.69
N PRO A 132 -2.09 26.02 -42.33
CA PRO A 132 -2.28 25.48 -40.99
C PRO A 132 -1.10 24.58 -40.53
N ASN A 133 -0.83 24.54 -39.21
CA ASN A 133 0.12 23.64 -38.51
C ASN A 133 1.64 23.83 -38.74
N PRO A 134 2.24 24.91 -38.19
CA PRO A 134 3.68 25.20 -38.34
C PRO A 134 4.62 24.35 -37.46
N GLU A 135 4.12 23.35 -36.74
CA GLU A 135 4.90 22.56 -35.78
C GLU A 135 5.28 21.19 -36.38
N PRO A 136 6.39 20.57 -35.96
CA PRO A 136 6.75 19.19 -36.34
C PRO A 136 5.62 18.18 -36.03
N GLU A 137 5.55 17.11 -36.81
CA GLU A 137 4.49 16.09 -36.71
C GLU A 137 4.44 15.46 -35.31
N GLU A 138 5.59 15.21 -34.68
CA GLU A 138 5.70 14.64 -33.34
C GLU A 138 5.04 15.52 -32.26
N ILE A 139 5.13 16.84 -32.44
CA ILE A 139 4.49 17.83 -31.55
C ILE A 139 2.98 17.94 -31.85
N GLN A 140 2.60 17.85 -33.13
CA GLN A 140 1.19 17.82 -33.53
C GLN A 140 0.49 16.58 -32.98
N ASN A 141 1.14 15.41 -33.05
CA ASN A 141 0.65 14.15 -32.52
C ASN A 141 0.44 14.25 -31.00
N LEU A 142 1.43 14.76 -30.27
CA LEU A 142 1.32 14.98 -28.83
C LEU A 142 0.12 15.88 -28.45
N ARG A 143 -0.17 16.91 -29.26
CA ARG A 143 -1.35 17.77 -29.05
C ARG A 143 -2.67 17.10 -29.40
N SER A 144 -2.69 16.37 -30.51
CA SER A 144 -3.88 15.63 -30.96
C SER A 144 -4.33 14.57 -29.94
N TYR A 145 -3.40 14.04 -29.16
CA TYR A 145 -3.66 13.08 -28.08
C TYR A 145 -3.66 13.70 -26.67
N SER A 146 -3.75 15.03 -26.54
CA SER A 146 -3.75 15.72 -25.24
C SER A 146 -4.91 15.31 -24.31
N ASN A 147 -6.02 14.78 -24.84
CA ASN A 147 -7.04 14.09 -24.05
C ASN A 147 -6.82 12.56 -24.10
N TYR A 148 -5.72 12.10 -23.50
CA TYR A 148 -5.21 10.74 -23.66
C TYR A 148 -6.06 9.64 -22.96
N LEU A 149 -6.78 9.97 -21.89
CA LEU A 149 -7.61 9.01 -21.15
C LEU A 149 -8.87 8.60 -21.92
N SER A 150 -9.53 9.56 -22.58
CA SER A 150 -10.70 9.34 -23.45
C SER A 150 -10.75 10.44 -24.53
N PRO A 151 -10.19 10.20 -25.73
CA PRO A 151 -10.09 11.21 -26.79
C PRO A 151 -11.45 11.79 -27.20
N ARG A 152 -12.51 10.98 -27.19
CA ARG A 152 -13.90 11.41 -27.37
C ARG A 152 -14.65 11.19 -26.06
N LEU A 153 -15.06 12.26 -25.40
CA LEU A 153 -15.94 12.18 -24.23
C LEU A 153 -17.39 12.22 -24.69
N GLY A 154 -18.17 11.23 -24.27
CA GLY A 154 -19.61 11.17 -24.53
C GLY A 154 -20.21 9.85 -24.06
N LEU A 155 -21.47 9.86 -23.58
CA LEU A 155 -22.20 8.66 -23.16
C LEU A 155 -22.43 7.68 -24.30
N LEU A 156 -22.37 8.14 -25.55
CA LEU A 156 -22.49 7.33 -26.77
C LEU A 156 -21.13 7.04 -27.44
N SER A 157 -20.02 7.44 -26.81
CA SER A 157 -18.69 7.19 -27.39
C SER A 157 -18.19 5.79 -27.02
N ALA A 158 -17.61 5.09 -28.00
CA ALA A 158 -16.98 3.79 -27.79
C ALA A 158 -15.84 3.85 -26.77
N ASP A 159 -15.11 4.98 -26.67
CA ASP A 159 -14.00 5.17 -25.73
C ASP A 159 -14.46 5.15 -24.26
N SER A 160 -15.55 5.85 -23.93
CA SER A 160 -16.13 5.83 -22.57
C SER A 160 -16.56 4.44 -22.14
N TRP A 161 -17.25 3.71 -23.03
CA TRP A 161 -17.70 2.34 -22.76
C TRP A 161 -16.55 1.34 -22.71
N THR A 162 -15.48 1.56 -23.50
CA THR A 162 -14.25 0.76 -23.41
C THR A 162 -13.59 0.95 -22.05
N LEU A 163 -13.54 2.18 -21.51
CA LEU A 163 -13.00 2.46 -20.19
C LEU A 163 -13.85 1.83 -19.08
N ALA A 164 -15.17 2.02 -19.13
CA ALA A 164 -16.10 1.44 -18.17
C ALA A 164 -16.06 -0.09 -18.20
N GLY A 165 -16.09 -0.69 -19.39
CA GLY A 165 -16.01 -2.14 -19.59
C GLY A 165 -14.68 -2.71 -19.14
N THR A 166 -13.55 -2.03 -19.42
CA THR A 166 -12.22 -2.46 -18.96
C THR A 166 -12.12 -2.40 -17.44
N TYR A 167 -12.58 -1.31 -16.82
CA TYR A 167 -12.59 -1.18 -15.37
C TYR A 167 -13.48 -2.24 -14.71
N LEU A 168 -14.72 -2.41 -15.18
CA LEU A 168 -15.65 -3.40 -14.63
C LEU A 168 -15.13 -4.82 -14.78
N ARG A 169 -14.62 -5.20 -15.97
CA ARG A 169 -13.98 -6.49 -16.19
C ARG A 169 -12.83 -6.73 -15.22
N ASN A 170 -11.93 -5.75 -15.09
CA ASN A 170 -10.77 -5.84 -14.21
C ASN A 170 -11.18 -5.93 -12.74
N LEU A 171 -12.19 -5.16 -12.31
CA LEU A 171 -12.75 -5.20 -10.96
C LEU A 171 -13.33 -6.59 -10.65
N LEU A 172 -14.20 -7.12 -11.53
CA LEU A 172 -14.83 -8.42 -11.37
C LEU A 172 -13.80 -9.56 -11.30
N LEU A 173 -12.75 -9.51 -12.13
CA LEU A 173 -11.68 -10.49 -12.08
C LEU A 173 -10.94 -10.45 -10.74
N ASN A 174 -10.56 -9.27 -10.22
CA ASN A 174 -9.94 -9.23 -8.89
C ASN A 174 -10.91 -9.66 -7.77
N TRP A 175 -12.21 -9.40 -7.92
CA TRP A 175 -13.22 -9.86 -6.97
C TRP A 175 -13.39 -11.38 -6.97
N MET A 176 -13.09 -12.09 -8.07
CA MET A 176 -13.01 -13.56 -8.06
C MET A 176 -11.91 -14.11 -7.15
N VAL A 177 -10.94 -13.28 -6.76
CA VAL A 177 -9.94 -13.61 -5.72
C VAL A 177 -10.41 -13.14 -4.35
N ILE A 178 -10.74 -11.85 -4.23
CA ILE A 178 -10.97 -11.21 -2.92
C ILE A 178 -12.28 -11.66 -2.28
N ILE A 179 -13.39 -11.69 -3.02
CA ILE A 179 -14.71 -11.99 -2.45
C ILE A 179 -14.78 -13.42 -1.90
N PRO A 180 -14.33 -14.48 -2.59
CA PRO A 180 -14.34 -15.82 -2.03
C PRO A 180 -13.48 -15.97 -0.77
N LEU A 181 -12.32 -15.29 -0.72
CA LEU A 181 -11.46 -15.31 0.49
C LEU A 181 -12.13 -14.59 1.66
N LEU A 182 -12.76 -13.43 1.42
CA LEU A 182 -13.56 -12.73 2.45
C LEU A 182 -14.75 -13.59 2.89
N ALA A 183 -15.48 -14.19 1.95
CA ALA A 183 -16.60 -15.08 2.23
C ALA A 183 -16.17 -16.27 3.08
N SER A 184 -15.02 -16.88 2.77
CA SER A 184 -14.41 -17.93 3.58
C SER A 184 -14.10 -17.46 5.00
N ALA A 185 -13.49 -16.29 5.17
CA ALA A 185 -13.23 -15.73 6.50
C ALA A 185 -14.53 -15.44 7.29
N LEU A 186 -15.59 -14.97 6.62
CA LEU A 186 -16.90 -14.76 7.24
C LEU A 186 -17.60 -16.07 7.64
N THR A 187 -17.16 -17.23 7.14
CA THR A 187 -17.66 -18.52 7.64
C THR A 187 -17.09 -18.87 9.03
N ILE A 188 -16.03 -18.23 9.52
CA ILE A 188 -15.45 -18.51 10.84
C ILE A 188 -16.47 -18.35 11.98
N PRO A 189 -17.14 -17.18 12.14
CA PRO A 189 -18.19 -17.04 13.16
C PRO A 189 -19.38 -17.98 12.90
N TRP A 190 -19.67 -18.32 11.64
CA TRP A 190 -20.73 -19.28 11.32
C TRP A 190 -20.37 -20.70 11.75
N ILE A 191 -19.15 -21.19 11.47
CA ILE A 191 -18.65 -22.48 11.95
C ILE A 191 -18.70 -22.51 13.48
N TYR A 192 -18.27 -21.44 14.14
CA TYR A 192 -18.38 -21.30 15.58
C TYR A 192 -19.82 -21.49 16.06
N THR A 193 -20.79 -20.77 15.47
CA THR A 193 -22.20 -20.87 15.84
C THR A 193 -22.78 -22.26 15.55
N ALA A 194 -22.43 -22.86 14.41
CA ALA A 194 -22.88 -24.19 14.04
C ALA A 194 -22.37 -25.28 15.00
N VAL A 195 -21.13 -25.16 15.47
CA VAL A 195 -20.58 -26.05 16.52
C VAL A 195 -21.24 -25.77 17.86
N LEU A 196 -21.43 -24.50 18.22
CA LEU A 196 -22.10 -24.09 19.45
C LEU A 196 -23.50 -24.72 19.58
N MET A 197 -24.27 -24.76 18.49
CA MET A 197 -25.64 -25.30 18.45
C MET A 197 -25.71 -26.84 18.39
N MET A 198 -24.59 -27.55 18.41
CA MET A 198 -24.57 -29.02 18.44
C MET A 198 -25.01 -29.58 19.80
N ASN A 199 -25.54 -30.82 19.76
CA ASN A 199 -25.70 -31.66 20.93
C ASN A 199 -24.53 -32.67 21.03
N PRO A 200 -23.45 -32.37 21.78
CA PRO A 200 -22.33 -33.30 21.94
C PRO A 200 -22.74 -34.54 22.76
N PRO A 201 -22.00 -35.67 22.73
CA PRO A 201 -22.25 -36.82 23.61
C PRO A 201 -22.18 -36.45 25.11
N PRO A 202 -23.02 -37.05 25.98
CA PRO A 202 -22.94 -36.84 27.44
C PRO A 202 -21.51 -37.08 27.94
N TYR A 203 -21.02 -36.23 28.84
CA TYR A 203 -19.65 -36.24 29.38
C TYR A 203 -18.52 -35.78 28.45
N SER A 204 -18.81 -34.99 27.42
CA SER A 204 -17.78 -34.37 26.57
C SER A 204 -17.04 -33.22 27.28
N PHE A 205 -16.09 -33.54 28.18
CA PHE A 205 -15.19 -32.57 28.84
C PHE A 205 -13.98 -32.16 27.99
N LEU A 206 -13.87 -32.69 26.78
CA LEU A 206 -12.75 -32.45 25.88
C LEU A 206 -12.48 -30.94 25.64
N PRO A 207 -13.48 -30.08 25.37
CA PRO A 207 -13.20 -28.65 25.17
C PRO A 207 -12.69 -27.95 26.43
N LEU A 208 -13.15 -28.34 27.63
CA LEU A 208 -12.65 -27.81 28.89
C LEU A 208 -11.16 -28.13 29.06
N TRP A 209 -10.78 -29.40 28.89
CA TRP A 209 -9.38 -29.82 29.09
C TRP A 209 -8.44 -29.29 28.01
N LEU A 210 -8.87 -29.31 26.74
CA LEU A 210 -8.11 -28.69 25.65
C LEU A 210 -7.95 -27.19 25.86
N GLY A 211 -9.02 -26.50 26.26
CA GLY A 211 -8.96 -25.07 26.56
C GLY A 211 -8.04 -24.77 27.74
N ALA A 212 -8.08 -25.55 28.82
CA ALA A 212 -7.16 -25.41 29.95
C ALA A 212 -5.69 -25.65 29.54
N GLY A 213 -5.45 -26.62 28.67
CA GLY A 213 -4.14 -26.84 28.05
C GLY A 213 -3.68 -25.64 27.22
N CYS A 214 -4.56 -25.05 26.41
CA CYS A 214 -4.26 -23.85 25.63
C CYS A 214 -3.99 -22.61 26.52
N VAL A 215 -4.72 -22.42 27.62
CA VAL A 215 -4.40 -21.40 28.63
C VAL A 215 -3.02 -21.66 29.23
N SER A 216 -2.70 -22.91 29.56
CA SER A 216 -1.41 -23.29 30.12
C SER A 216 -0.26 -22.96 29.16
N VAL A 217 -0.40 -23.25 27.87
CA VAL A 217 0.57 -22.86 26.83
C VAL A 217 0.73 -21.34 26.77
N GLY A 218 -0.38 -20.60 26.77
CA GLY A 218 -0.35 -19.14 26.76
C GLY A 218 0.37 -18.55 27.98
N VAL A 219 -0.02 -18.97 29.19
CA VAL A 219 0.57 -18.48 30.46
C VAL A 219 2.04 -18.88 30.59
N ALA A 220 2.42 -20.10 30.17
CA ALA A 220 3.81 -20.53 30.14
C ALA A 220 4.65 -19.71 29.14
N TYR A 221 4.10 -19.41 27.95
CA TYR A 221 4.75 -18.51 27.00
C TYR A 221 5.03 -17.14 27.62
N MET A 222 4.05 -16.56 28.34
CA MET A 222 4.25 -15.27 29.00
C MET A 222 5.40 -15.35 30.00
N GLY A 223 5.40 -16.34 30.89
CA GLY A 223 6.47 -16.53 31.87
C GLY A 223 7.86 -16.70 31.23
N TRP A 224 7.98 -17.41 30.12
CA TRP A 224 9.26 -17.56 29.42
C TRP A 224 9.73 -16.30 28.69
N ASN A 225 8.79 -15.54 28.12
CA ASN A 225 9.14 -14.42 27.26
C ASN A 225 9.16 -13.06 27.99
N LEU A 226 8.59 -12.96 29.18
CA LEU A 226 8.66 -11.77 30.03
C LEU A 226 10.13 -11.42 30.35
N PRO A 227 10.50 -10.13 30.29
CA PRO A 227 11.83 -9.67 30.72
C PRO A 227 12.21 -10.09 32.14
N CYS A 228 11.28 -10.02 33.10
CA CYS A 228 11.46 -10.51 34.47
C CYS A 228 11.35 -12.05 34.60
N GLY A 229 10.93 -12.74 33.54
CA GLY A 229 10.88 -14.19 33.49
C GLY A 229 12.19 -14.77 33.00
N ARG A 230 12.12 -15.70 32.03
CA ARG A 230 13.34 -16.25 31.41
C ARG A 230 13.94 -15.35 30.33
N ASN A 231 13.27 -14.26 29.99
CA ASN A 231 13.69 -13.30 28.98
C ASN A 231 14.13 -14.00 27.67
N ALA A 232 13.29 -14.91 27.15
CA ALA A 232 13.62 -15.71 25.98
C ALA A 232 13.76 -14.90 24.67
N ARG A 233 13.37 -13.61 24.67
CA ARG A 233 13.47 -12.65 23.55
C ARG A 233 12.87 -13.16 22.24
N TRP A 234 11.75 -13.86 22.33
CA TRP A 234 11.05 -14.40 21.17
C TRP A 234 10.30 -13.32 20.39
N SER A 235 10.23 -13.51 19.07
CA SER A 235 9.64 -12.53 18.15
C SER A 235 8.11 -12.43 18.28
N GLN A 236 7.54 -11.34 17.77
CA GLN A 236 6.09 -11.15 17.69
C GLN A 236 5.38 -12.30 16.97
N LYS A 237 6.00 -12.90 15.94
CA LYS A 237 5.44 -14.07 15.25
C LYS A 237 5.23 -15.25 16.22
N ARG A 238 6.19 -15.50 17.11
CA ARG A 238 6.07 -16.54 18.15
C ARG A 238 5.00 -16.16 19.18
N PHE A 239 4.88 -14.90 19.55
CA PHE A 239 3.79 -14.43 20.43
C PHE A 239 2.42 -14.71 19.84
N LEU A 240 2.21 -14.41 18.55
CA LEU A 240 0.92 -14.66 17.89
C LEU A 240 0.58 -16.17 17.87
N ILE A 241 1.57 -17.04 17.63
CA ILE A 241 1.37 -18.49 17.49
C ILE A 241 1.23 -19.21 18.83
N PHE A 242 2.04 -18.85 19.84
CA PHE A 242 2.15 -19.62 21.09
C PHE A 242 1.51 -18.93 22.29
N CYS A 243 1.06 -17.68 22.16
CA CYS A 243 0.35 -16.96 23.21
C CYS A 243 -1.06 -16.59 22.77
N LEU A 244 -1.17 -15.75 21.73
CA LEU A 244 -2.46 -15.18 21.32
C LEU A 244 -3.40 -16.25 20.75
N PHE A 245 -2.94 -17.07 19.81
CA PHE A 245 -3.75 -18.11 19.19
C PHE A 245 -4.24 -19.16 20.21
N PRO A 246 -3.39 -19.71 21.12
CA PRO A 246 -3.85 -20.59 22.18
C PRO A 246 -4.89 -19.94 23.09
N LEU A 247 -4.73 -18.67 23.48
CA LEU A 247 -5.74 -17.99 24.31
C LEU A 247 -7.06 -17.75 23.58
N LEU A 248 -7.02 -17.44 22.28
CA LEU A 248 -8.23 -17.36 21.45
C LEU A 248 -8.91 -18.74 21.34
N LEU A 249 -8.14 -19.79 21.07
CA LEU A 249 -8.66 -21.15 20.98
C LEU A 249 -9.23 -21.62 22.33
N ALA A 250 -8.56 -21.30 23.44
CA ALA A 250 -9.07 -21.55 24.78
C ALA A 250 -10.42 -20.86 25.00
N SER A 251 -10.53 -19.58 24.60
CA SER A 251 -11.78 -18.82 24.73
C SER A 251 -12.92 -19.47 23.94
N ILE A 252 -12.66 -19.93 22.71
CA ILE A 252 -13.64 -20.66 21.87
C ILE A 252 -14.05 -22.00 22.50
N LEU A 253 -13.08 -22.78 22.99
CA LEU A 253 -13.37 -24.09 23.58
C LEU A 253 -14.14 -23.97 24.90
N MET A 254 -13.82 -22.96 25.70
CA MET A 254 -14.50 -22.67 26.96
C MET A 254 -15.95 -22.20 26.74
N THR A 255 -16.21 -21.40 25.71
CA THR A 255 -17.58 -21.01 25.37
C THR A 255 -18.40 -22.18 24.87
N PHE A 256 -17.82 -23.11 24.09
CA PHE A 256 -18.50 -24.35 23.70
C PHE A 256 -18.83 -25.23 24.90
N PHE A 257 -17.84 -25.49 25.76
CA PHE A 257 -18.04 -26.29 26.96
C PHE A 257 -19.20 -25.74 27.78
N TRP A 258 -19.19 -24.43 28.07
CA TRP A 258 -20.22 -23.84 28.90
C TRP A 258 -21.60 -23.83 28.24
N ALA A 259 -21.66 -23.58 26.94
CA ALA A 259 -22.94 -23.58 26.25
C ALA A 259 -23.65 -24.93 26.27
N TRP A 260 -22.89 -26.00 26.00
CA TRP A 260 -23.41 -27.35 26.02
C TRP A 260 -23.77 -27.80 27.44
N PHE A 261 -22.96 -27.41 28.42
CA PHE A 261 -23.15 -27.81 29.80
C PHE A 261 -24.39 -27.17 30.44
N SER A 262 -24.57 -25.86 30.27
CA SER A 262 -25.71 -25.12 30.83
C SER A 262 -27.04 -25.51 30.18
N TYR A 263 -27.06 -25.77 28.87
CA TYR A 263 -28.30 -26.05 28.14
C TYR A 263 -28.79 -27.49 28.27
N TYR A 264 -27.89 -28.48 28.19
CA TYR A 264 -28.28 -29.90 28.25
C TYR A 264 -28.39 -30.45 29.69
N GLY A 265 -28.27 -29.59 30.71
CA GLY A 265 -28.46 -29.96 32.12
C GLY A 265 -27.53 -31.07 32.60
N ARG A 266 -26.30 -31.13 32.05
CA ARG A 266 -25.34 -32.18 32.39
C ARG A 266 -24.72 -31.86 33.74
N GLN A 267 -24.27 -32.87 34.48
CA GLN A 267 -23.55 -32.67 35.74
C GLN A 267 -22.04 -32.60 35.48
N LEU A 268 -21.35 -31.67 36.15
CA LEU A 268 -19.90 -31.54 36.07
C LEU A 268 -19.32 -32.80 36.73
N ILE A 269 -18.17 -33.28 36.26
CA ILE A 269 -17.48 -34.41 36.93
C ILE A 269 -17.47 -34.15 38.44
N GLU A 270 -17.77 -35.16 39.25
CA GLU A 270 -17.39 -35.14 40.66
C GLU A 270 -15.87 -35.11 40.69
N TRP A 271 -15.27 -33.94 40.90
CA TRP A 271 -13.82 -33.77 40.83
C TRP A 271 -13.13 -34.61 41.92
N PRO A 272 -12.34 -35.64 41.56
CA PRO A 272 -11.65 -36.45 42.57
C PRO A 272 -10.30 -35.82 42.98
N LEU A 273 -9.84 -34.78 42.28
CA LEU A 273 -8.61 -34.06 42.63
C LEU A 273 -8.93 -33.10 43.79
N PHE A 274 -8.68 -33.58 45.02
CA PHE A 274 -8.75 -32.89 46.32
C PHE A 274 -10.07 -32.97 47.12
N GLY A 275 -11.17 -33.53 46.61
CA GLY A 275 -12.37 -33.82 47.43
C GLY A 275 -13.02 -32.61 48.12
N LEU A 276 -12.78 -31.39 47.63
CA LEU A 276 -13.24 -30.13 48.21
C LEU A 276 -14.07 -29.34 47.20
N GLY A 277 -15.40 -29.41 47.33
CA GLY A 277 -16.35 -28.53 46.64
C GLY A 277 -17.36 -29.28 45.78
N GLU A 278 -18.62 -28.81 45.79
CA GLU A 278 -19.65 -29.33 44.89
C GLU A 278 -19.26 -29.05 43.42
N PRO A 279 -19.56 -29.95 42.47
CA PRO A 279 -19.22 -29.81 41.05
C PRO A 279 -19.70 -28.50 40.42
N HIS A 280 -20.75 -27.87 40.98
CA HIS A 280 -21.33 -26.62 40.51
C HIS A 280 -20.72 -25.35 41.14
N SER A 281 -19.77 -25.49 42.07
CA SER A 281 -19.16 -24.36 42.79
C SER A 281 -17.97 -23.74 42.03
N TRP A 282 -17.57 -22.53 42.44
CA TRP A 282 -16.42 -21.81 41.89
C TRP A 282 -15.06 -22.40 42.32
N VAL A 283 -15.06 -23.31 43.30
CA VAL A 283 -13.86 -23.85 43.96
C VAL A 283 -12.96 -24.68 43.03
N PRO A 284 -13.48 -25.62 42.20
CA PRO A 284 -12.66 -26.34 41.22
C PRO A 284 -11.94 -25.44 40.22
N PHE A 285 -12.61 -24.36 39.77
CA PHE A 285 -12.05 -23.41 38.82
C PHE A 285 -10.96 -22.54 39.46
N LEU A 286 -11.12 -22.18 40.73
CA LEU A 286 -10.07 -21.54 41.51
C LEU A 286 -8.82 -22.42 41.57
N TYR A 287 -8.96 -23.71 41.90
CA TYR A 287 -7.82 -24.64 41.95
C TYR A 287 -7.15 -24.80 40.59
N LEU A 288 -7.93 -24.96 39.53
CA LEU A 288 -7.40 -25.05 38.17
C LEU A 288 -6.58 -23.82 37.80
N GLY A 289 -7.10 -22.63 38.11
CA GLY A 289 -6.41 -21.36 37.89
C GLY A 289 -5.09 -21.27 38.66
N ILE A 290 -5.09 -21.67 39.93
CA ILE A 290 -3.87 -21.75 40.77
C ILE A 290 -2.85 -22.72 40.16
N VAL A 291 -3.26 -23.94 39.82
CA VAL A 291 -2.36 -24.98 39.28
C VAL A 291 -1.69 -24.51 38.00
N ILE A 292 -2.44 -23.90 37.07
CA ILE A 292 -1.89 -23.39 35.80
C ILE A 292 -0.83 -22.30 36.06
N HIS A 293 -1.13 -21.36 36.96
CA HIS A 293 -0.21 -20.27 37.27
C HIS A 293 1.03 -20.74 38.04
N VAL A 294 0.86 -21.67 38.99
CA VAL A 294 1.98 -22.29 39.72
C VAL A 294 2.86 -23.09 38.77
N ALA A 295 2.30 -23.87 37.84
CA ALA A 295 3.08 -24.59 36.84
C ALA A 295 3.89 -23.63 35.95
N SER A 296 3.30 -22.49 35.55
CA SER A 296 4.05 -21.44 34.85
C SER A 296 5.17 -20.86 35.72
N TYR A 297 4.89 -20.52 36.98
CA TYR A 297 5.89 -20.03 37.94
C TYR A 297 7.08 -20.99 38.09
N LEU A 298 6.83 -22.29 38.28
CA LEU A 298 7.86 -23.32 38.43
C LEU A 298 8.75 -23.45 37.18
N THR A 299 8.21 -23.17 35.99
CA THR A 299 8.93 -23.32 34.72
C THR A 299 9.55 -22.02 34.22
N SER A 300 9.23 -20.88 34.83
CA SER A 300 9.66 -19.54 34.38
C SER A 300 10.33 -18.71 35.48
N LEU A 301 9.54 -18.16 36.39
CA LEU A 301 9.97 -17.19 37.39
C LEU A 301 10.86 -17.80 38.48
N LEU A 302 10.53 -19.01 38.97
CA LEU A 302 11.34 -19.70 39.98
C LEU A 302 12.76 -19.99 39.48
N PRO A 303 12.97 -20.53 38.26
CA PRO A 303 14.31 -20.65 37.67
C PRO A 303 15.01 -19.31 37.41
N ALA A 304 14.27 -18.22 37.18
CA ALA A 304 14.85 -16.92 36.87
C ALA A 304 15.37 -16.18 38.11
N HIS A 305 14.62 -16.25 39.22
CA HIS A 305 14.85 -15.40 40.40
C HIS A 305 15.01 -16.15 41.73
N GLY A 306 14.84 -17.48 41.74
CA GLY A 306 14.68 -18.24 42.98
C GLY A 306 13.32 -17.99 43.65
N PHE A 307 13.11 -18.56 44.84
CA PHE A 307 11.84 -18.42 45.54
C PHE A 307 11.70 -17.02 46.14
N ARG A 308 10.59 -16.35 45.82
CA ARG A 308 10.21 -15.04 46.37
C ARG A 308 8.79 -15.11 46.88
N PHE A 309 8.61 -14.93 48.19
CA PHE A 309 7.31 -15.13 48.85
C PHE A 309 6.18 -14.30 48.23
N MET A 310 6.38 -12.99 48.08
CA MET A 310 5.33 -12.12 47.54
C MET A 310 5.02 -12.37 46.06
N GLU A 311 6.00 -12.82 45.29
CA GLU A 311 5.80 -13.21 43.89
C GLU A 311 4.94 -14.48 43.82
N PHE A 312 5.26 -15.48 44.64
CA PHE A 312 4.50 -16.72 44.76
C PHE A 312 3.05 -16.46 45.23
N VAL A 313 2.86 -15.58 46.21
CA VAL A 313 1.51 -15.12 46.62
C VAL A 313 0.78 -14.43 45.47
N GLY A 314 1.46 -13.59 44.70
CA GLY A 314 0.89 -12.94 43.52
C GLY A 314 0.44 -13.92 42.44
N VAL A 315 1.22 -14.98 42.19
CA VAL A 315 0.90 -16.07 41.25
C VAL A 315 -0.34 -16.85 41.72
N ILE A 316 -0.42 -17.19 43.01
CA ILE A 316 -1.60 -17.87 43.57
C ILE A 316 -2.83 -16.97 43.47
N ALA A 317 -2.70 -15.70 43.87
CA ALA A 317 -3.80 -14.75 43.84
C ALA A 317 -4.33 -14.51 42.41
N SER A 318 -3.44 -14.32 41.43
CA SER A 318 -3.86 -14.15 40.03
C SER A 318 -4.52 -15.41 39.47
N GLY A 319 -3.99 -16.59 39.79
CA GLY A 319 -4.59 -17.87 39.40
C GLY A 319 -5.97 -18.08 40.02
N ALA A 320 -6.12 -17.79 41.31
CA ALA A 320 -7.39 -17.91 42.02
C ALA A 320 -8.45 -16.93 41.48
N VAL A 321 -8.07 -15.66 41.29
CA VAL A 321 -8.94 -14.62 40.71
C VAL A 321 -9.34 -15.00 39.28
N GLY A 322 -8.39 -15.45 38.45
CA GLY A 322 -8.68 -15.89 37.09
C GLY A 322 -9.66 -17.06 37.04
N GLY A 323 -9.46 -18.07 37.89
CA GLY A 323 -10.37 -19.21 38.02
C GLY A 323 -11.78 -18.82 38.48
N ALA A 324 -11.88 -18.00 39.51
CA ALA A 324 -13.17 -17.54 40.04
C ALA A 324 -13.94 -16.67 39.04
N LEU A 325 -13.26 -15.75 38.35
CA LEU A 325 -13.87 -14.90 37.32
C LEU A 325 -14.31 -15.69 36.09
N LEU A 326 -13.56 -16.72 35.71
CA LEU A 326 -13.94 -17.62 34.62
C LEU A 326 -15.27 -18.32 34.94
N TRP A 327 -15.42 -18.84 36.16
CA TRP A 327 -16.67 -19.47 36.61
C TRP A 327 -17.81 -18.46 36.70
N LEU A 328 -17.56 -17.27 37.27
CA LEU A 328 -18.58 -16.21 37.42
C LEU A 328 -19.13 -15.79 36.05
N ALA A 329 -18.24 -15.55 35.08
CA ALA A 329 -18.65 -15.15 33.75
C ALA A 329 -19.41 -16.25 33.01
N ALA A 330 -18.97 -17.50 33.16
CA ALA A 330 -19.62 -18.65 32.56
C ALA A 330 -21.04 -18.89 33.08
N THR A 331 -21.29 -18.65 34.37
CA THR A 331 -22.56 -18.98 35.03
C THR A 331 -23.52 -17.81 35.13
N GLN A 332 -23.02 -16.57 35.31
CA GLN A 332 -23.85 -15.41 35.63
C GLN A 332 -24.09 -14.46 34.45
N LEU A 333 -23.12 -14.31 33.53
CA LEU A 333 -23.26 -13.35 32.41
C LEU A 333 -24.12 -13.91 31.27
N PHE A 334 -24.02 -15.22 31.02
CA PHE A 334 -24.85 -15.93 30.06
C PHE A 334 -25.41 -17.22 30.69
N PRO A 335 -26.43 -17.11 31.57
CA PRO A 335 -26.99 -18.28 32.26
C PRO A 335 -27.62 -19.28 31.29
N GLN A 336 -28.13 -18.79 30.15
CA GLN A 336 -28.76 -19.57 29.09
C GLN A 336 -28.14 -19.20 27.73
N PRO A 337 -26.91 -19.65 27.45
CA PRO A 337 -26.12 -19.20 26.31
C PRO A 337 -26.69 -19.67 24.97
N LEU A 338 -27.30 -20.85 24.89
CA LEU A 338 -27.91 -21.35 23.65
C LEU A 338 -29.29 -20.72 23.34
N TRP A 339 -30.02 -20.23 24.35
CA TRP A 339 -31.22 -19.41 24.08
C TRP A 339 -30.84 -18.07 23.48
N ASN A 340 -29.71 -17.48 23.87
CA ASN A 340 -29.21 -16.22 23.32
C ASN A 340 -28.00 -16.45 22.40
N ALA A 341 -28.02 -17.52 21.60
CA ALA A 341 -26.88 -17.97 20.80
C ALA A 341 -26.35 -16.87 19.87
N GLU A 342 -27.20 -15.97 19.40
CA GLU A 342 -26.83 -14.82 18.55
C GLU A 342 -25.88 -13.86 19.29
N LEU A 343 -26.26 -13.47 20.51
CA LEU A 343 -25.48 -12.56 21.33
C LEU A 343 -24.24 -13.27 21.91
N PHE A 344 -24.39 -14.53 22.31
CA PHE A 344 -23.30 -15.34 22.83
C PHE A 344 -22.22 -15.61 21.77
N THR A 345 -22.61 -15.78 20.50
CA THR A 345 -21.66 -15.84 19.37
C THR A 345 -20.80 -14.60 19.27
N CYS A 346 -21.40 -13.43 19.48
CA CYS A 346 -20.69 -12.16 19.33
C CYS A 346 -19.84 -11.80 20.54
N CYS A 347 -20.33 -12.05 21.75
CA CYS A 347 -19.75 -11.53 22.97
C CYS A 347 -19.05 -12.59 23.83
N GLY A 348 -19.34 -13.88 23.63
CA GLY A 348 -18.77 -14.97 24.44
C GLY A 348 -17.25 -15.03 24.34
N VAL A 349 -16.70 -15.20 23.13
CA VAL A 349 -15.24 -15.28 22.93
C VAL A 349 -14.52 -14.01 23.41
N PRO A 350 -14.96 -12.78 23.05
CA PRO A 350 -14.36 -11.54 23.56
C PRO A 350 -14.38 -11.43 25.10
N LEU A 351 -15.47 -11.86 25.74
CA LEU A 351 -15.60 -11.85 27.19
C LEU A 351 -14.56 -12.79 27.84
N PHE A 352 -14.43 -14.02 27.37
CA PHE A 352 -13.42 -14.96 27.90
C PHE A 352 -11.99 -14.45 27.68
N MET A 353 -11.69 -13.86 26.52
CA MET A 353 -10.40 -13.22 26.28
C MET A 353 -10.12 -12.06 27.23
N ALA A 354 -11.13 -11.20 27.48
CA ALA A 354 -11.01 -10.08 28.42
C ALA A 354 -10.78 -10.55 29.86
N LEU A 355 -11.35 -11.69 30.25
CA LEU A 355 -11.17 -12.27 31.59
C LEU A 355 -9.79 -12.87 31.79
N PHE A 356 -9.27 -13.60 30.79
CA PHE A 356 -7.87 -14.06 30.83
C PHE A 356 -6.93 -12.88 30.96
N PHE A 357 -7.19 -11.82 30.19
CA PHE A 357 -6.42 -10.59 30.28
C PHE A 357 -6.51 -9.94 31.67
N PHE A 358 -7.71 -9.81 32.23
CA PHE A 358 -7.89 -9.23 33.55
C PHE A 358 -7.13 -10.01 34.63
N ALA A 359 -7.18 -11.35 34.61
CA ALA A 359 -6.43 -12.19 35.54
C ALA A 359 -4.91 -11.94 35.45
N ILE A 360 -4.40 -11.77 34.24
CA ILE A 360 -2.99 -11.43 33.99
C ILE A 360 -2.66 -10.01 34.46
N MET A 361 -3.57 -9.05 34.30
CA MET A 361 -3.37 -7.68 34.80
C MET A 361 -3.37 -7.58 36.32
N VAL A 362 -4.11 -8.45 37.01
CA VAL A 362 -4.01 -8.58 38.47
C VAL A 362 -2.59 -9.00 38.86
N PHE A 363 -2.00 -9.99 38.16
CA PHE A 363 -0.59 -10.35 38.39
C PHE A 363 0.37 -9.19 38.10
N ALA A 364 0.21 -8.50 36.96
CA ALA A 364 1.05 -7.35 36.60
C ALA A 364 0.94 -6.21 37.64
N GLY A 365 -0.26 -5.96 38.17
CA GLY A 365 -0.50 -4.97 39.22
C GLY A 365 0.16 -5.36 40.55
N ILE A 366 0.00 -6.60 41.00
CA ILE A 366 0.64 -7.12 42.22
C ILE A 366 2.16 -7.10 42.09
N SER A 367 2.67 -7.45 40.90
CA SER A 367 4.11 -7.50 40.63
C SER A 367 4.76 -6.16 40.28
N SER A 368 3.98 -5.07 40.24
CA SER A 368 4.45 -3.73 39.82
C SER A 368 5.61 -3.17 40.65
N ARG A 369 5.75 -3.59 41.92
CA ARG A 369 6.84 -3.12 42.80
C ARG A 369 8.21 -3.74 42.49
N TRP A 370 8.26 -4.80 41.69
CA TRP A 370 9.48 -5.55 41.37
C TRP A 370 9.55 -5.97 39.90
N THR A 371 8.80 -5.29 39.04
CA THR A 371 8.87 -5.39 37.58
C THR A 371 9.34 -4.07 37.02
N ASP A 372 10.05 -4.12 35.89
CA ASP A 372 10.66 -2.93 35.29
C ASP A 372 9.78 -2.34 34.18
N ASP A 373 10.17 -1.16 33.68
CA ASP A 373 9.50 -0.52 32.54
C ASP A 373 9.45 -1.41 31.29
N GLN A 374 10.41 -2.33 31.13
CA GLN A 374 10.42 -3.30 30.03
C GLN A 374 9.27 -4.30 30.12
N ASP A 375 8.94 -4.78 31.34
CA ASP A 375 7.80 -5.66 31.57
C ASP A 375 6.48 -4.91 31.32
N ARG A 376 6.39 -3.66 31.77
CA ARG A 376 5.23 -2.79 31.55
C ARG A 376 4.95 -2.59 30.05
N GLU A 377 5.98 -2.32 29.25
CA GLU A 377 5.86 -2.21 27.79
C GLU A 377 5.47 -3.55 27.14
N TRP A 378 6.03 -4.67 27.61
CA TRP A 378 5.66 -6.01 27.14
C TRP A 378 4.16 -6.29 27.39
N TRP A 379 3.69 -6.02 28.61
CA TRP A 379 2.28 -6.13 28.99
C TRP A 379 1.40 -5.25 28.12
N GLY A 380 1.79 -4.00 27.88
CA GLY A 380 1.07 -3.08 27.00
C GLY A 380 0.91 -3.61 25.57
N ARG A 381 1.96 -4.20 24.99
CA ARG A 381 1.91 -4.80 23.64
C ARG A 381 1.05 -6.06 23.59
N ALA A 382 1.18 -6.93 24.59
CA ALA A 382 0.36 -8.14 24.69
C ALA A 382 -1.13 -7.80 24.82
N THR A 383 -1.45 -6.80 25.64
CA THR A 383 -2.80 -6.23 25.82
C THR A 383 -3.38 -5.74 24.50
N GLY A 384 -2.60 -4.95 23.75
CA GLY A 384 -3.05 -4.38 22.48
C GLY A 384 -3.50 -5.45 21.48
N TRP A 385 -2.76 -6.56 21.38
CA TRP A 385 -3.13 -7.69 20.53
C TRP A 385 -4.38 -8.45 20.99
N LEU A 386 -4.52 -8.69 22.30
CA LEU A 386 -5.70 -9.36 22.86
C LEU A 386 -6.97 -8.53 22.62
N ILE A 387 -6.92 -7.23 22.88
CA ILE A 387 -8.04 -6.30 22.62
C ILE A 387 -8.35 -6.26 21.13
N ALA A 388 -7.34 -6.17 20.25
CA ALA A 388 -7.56 -6.13 18.81
C ALA A 388 -8.28 -7.38 18.28
N VAL A 389 -7.91 -8.58 18.76
CA VAL A 389 -8.60 -9.82 18.39
C VAL A 389 -10.00 -9.90 18.98
N ALA A 390 -10.19 -9.52 20.25
CA ALA A 390 -11.51 -9.53 20.89
C ALA A 390 -12.50 -8.57 20.20
N VAL A 391 -12.06 -7.35 19.89
CA VAL A 391 -12.86 -6.37 19.13
C VAL A 391 -13.10 -6.86 17.70
N GLY A 392 -12.06 -7.40 17.04
CA GLY A 392 -12.17 -7.94 15.69
C GLY A 392 -13.20 -9.07 15.60
N TRP A 393 -13.19 -10.00 16.56
CA TRP A 393 -14.20 -11.05 16.68
C TRP A 393 -15.59 -10.44 16.82
N ALA A 394 -15.82 -9.60 17.83
CA ALA A 394 -17.12 -9.01 18.13
C ALA A 394 -17.73 -8.25 16.93
N VAL A 395 -16.90 -7.47 16.22
CA VAL A 395 -17.32 -6.71 15.04
C VAL A 395 -17.67 -7.66 13.89
N ILE A 396 -16.79 -8.60 13.55
CA ILE A 396 -17.01 -9.51 12.41
C ILE A 396 -18.21 -10.42 12.67
N SER A 397 -18.29 -11.06 13.85
CA SER A 397 -19.44 -11.90 14.22
C SER A 397 -20.72 -11.09 14.29
N GLY A 398 -20.68 -9.86 14.82
CA GLY A 398 -21.84 -8.97 14.88
C GLY A 398 -22.36 -8.60 13.49
N LEU A 399 -21.46 -8.32 12.54
CA LEU A 399 -21.83 -8.07 11.15
C LEU A 399 -22.43 -9.32 10.48
N VAL A 400 -21.91 -10.52 10.78
CA VAL A 400 -22.45 -11.78 10.23
C VAL A 400 -23.84 -12.11 10.81
N VAL A 401 -24.00 -11.96 12.13
CA VAL A 401 -25.21 -12.38 12.86
C VAL A 401 -26.33 -11.34 12.80
N PHE A 402 -26.04 -10.05 12.99
CA PHE A 402 -27.05 -8.99 13.07
C PHE A 402 -27.07 -8.09 11.83
N GLY A 403 -26.02 -8.08 11.02
CA GLY A 403 -25.88 -7.17 9.89
C GLY A 403 -26.96 -7.33 8.81
N PRO A 404 -27.27 -8.55 8.29
CA PRO A 404 -28.31 -8.71 7.29
C PRO A 404 -29.69 -8.29 7.80
N TYR A 405 -29.97 -8.49 9.08
CA TYR A 405 -31.18 -8.02 9.74
C TYR A 405 -31.28 -6.50 9.76
N LEU A 406 -30.25 -5.81 10.26
CA LEU A 406 -30.20 -4.35 10.30
C LEU A 406 -30.37 -3.74 8.89
N LEU A 407 -29.70 -4.33 7.90
CA LEU A 407 -29.82 -3.89 6.51
C LEU A 407 -31.24 -4.06 5.96
N SER A 408 -31.95 -5.13 6.35
CA SER A 408 -33.33 -5.39 5.90
C SER A 408 -34.37 -4.39 6.44
N LYS A 409 -34.13 -3.82 7.63
CA LYS A 409 -35.01 -2.82 8.25
C LYS A 409 -34.75 -1.39 7.75
N THR A 410 -33.69 -1.17 6.98
CA THR A 410 -33.31 0.15 6.48
C THR A 410 -33.80 0.33 5.03
N VAL A 411 -34.47 1.45 4.73
CA VAL A 411 -35.35 1.64 3.54
C VAL A 411 -34.68 1.53 2.16
N SER A 412 -33.36 1.39 2.03
CA SER A 412 -32.79 1.01 0.73
C SER A 412 -31.37 0.44 0.81
N ALA A 413 -31.26 -0.89 0.85
CA ALA A 413 -29.99 -1.58 0.61
C ALA A 413 -29.37 -1.20 -0.76
N ILE A 414 -30.22 -0.89 -1.75
CA ILE A 414 -29.82 -0.43 -3.10
C ILE A 414 -29.32 1.02 -3.06
N ALA A 415 -30.00 1.95 -2.37
CA ALA A 415 -29.51 3.32 -2.23
C ALA A 415 -28.21 3.34 -1.43
N THR A 416 -28.05 2.49 -0.42
CA THR A 416 -26.81 2.35 0.37
C THR A 416 -25.66 1.78 -0.46
N LEU A 417 -25.92 0.86 -1.39
CA LEU A 417 -24.93 0.33 -2.35
C LEU A 417 -24.55 1.37 -3.42
N VAL A 418 -25.55 2.05 -3.99
CA VAL A 418 -25.38 3.07 -5.04
C VAL A 418 -24.72 4.32 -4.47
N THR A 419 -25.11 4.78 -3.28
CA THR A 419 -24.41 5.86 -2.58
C THR A 419 -23.10 5.40 -1.97
N GLY A 420 -22.90 4.15 -1.53
CA GLY A 420 -21.63 3.66 -0.98
C GLY A 420 -20.54 3.45 -2.02
N GLY A 421 -20.87 2.85 -3.17
CA GLY A 421 -19.95 2.71 -4.30
C GLY A 421 -19.64 4.07 -4.97
N ALA A 422 -20.66 4.91 -5.15
CA ALA A 422 -20.46 6.28 -5.62
C ALA A 422 -19.76 7.17 -4.58
N ALA A 423 -20.00 7.01 -3.27
CA ALA A 423 -19.32 7.75 -2.20
C ALA A 423 -17.88 7.28 -1.99
N GLY A 424 -17.57 6.00 -2.20
CA GLY A 424 -16.19 5.50 -2.24
C GLY A 424 -15.44 6.11 -3.42
N ALA A 425 -16.03 6.10 -4.61
CA ALA A 425 -15.48 6.78 -5.79
C ALA A 425 -15.41 8.32 -5.61
N LEU A 426 -16.43 8.93 -5.01
CA LEU A 426 -16.48 10.37 -4.69
C LEU A 426 -15.53 10.75 -3.56
N ALA A 427 -15.24 9.88 -2.59
CA ALA A 427 -14.23 10.09 -1.56
C ALA A 427 -12.83 10.09 -2.16
N VAL A 428 -12.59 9.19 -3.12
CA VAL A 428 -11.38 9.16 -3.95
C VAL A 428 -11.27 10.42 -4.82
N MET A 429 -12.37 10.90 -5.40
CA MET A 429 -12.39 12.17 -6.14
C MET A 429 -12.30 13.41 -5.24
N ALA A 430 -12.85 13.36 -4.03
CA ALA A 430 -12.85 14.45 -3.05
C ALA A 430 -11.48 14.61 -2.37
N GLY A 431 -10.71 13.52 -2.22
CA GLY A 431 -9.29 13.56 -1.85
C GLY A 431 -8.40 14.27 -2.89
N ARG A 432 -8.91 14.52 -4.11
CA ARG A 432 -8.30 15.36 -5.14
C ARG A 432 -8.87 16.78 -5.20
N SER A 433 -9.85 17.11 -4.36
CA SER A 433 -10.46 18.45 -4.33
C SER A 433 -9.66 19.41 -3.44
N LYS A 434 -9.53 20.66 -3.89
CA LYS A 434 -8.73 21.74 -3.28
C LYS A 434 -9.08 22.12 -1.83
N GLY A 435 -10.04 21.44 -1.21
CA GLY A 435 -10.59 21.80 0.10
C GLY A 435 -10.30 20.80 1.22
N ILE A 436 -9.80 19.59 0.97
CA ILE A 436 -9.71 18.55 2.01
C ILE A 436 -8.22 18.30 2.38
N PRO A 437 -7.82 18.56 3.64
CA PRO A 437 -6.42 18.43 4.06
C PRO A 437 -5.99 16.95 4.06
N ALA A 438 -4.85 16.66 3.41
CA ALA A 438 -4.30 15.31 3.30
C ALA A 438 -3.34 14.94 4.45
N THR A 439 -3.14 15.85 5.41
CA THR A 439 -2.19 15.69 6.53
C THR A 439 -2.71 16.32 7.83
N PRO A 440 -2.28 15.83 9.02
CA PRO A 440 -2.63 16.43 10.31
C PRO A 440 -2.24 17.92 10.41
N LYS A 441 -1.07 18.28 9.87
CA LYS A 441 -0.56 19.67 9.82
C LYS A 441 -1.35 20.60 8.89
N GLN A 442 -1.97 20.09 7.82
CA GLN A 442 -2.92 20.88 7.00
C GLN A 442 -4.30 20.99 7.66
N GLY A 443 -4.65 20.06 8.56
CA GLY A 443 -5.88 20.07 9.34
C GLY A 443 -5.99 21.27 10.28
N GLU A 444 -4.90 21.80 10.79
CA GLU A 444 -4.93 22.98 11.68
C GLU A 444 -5.42 24.25 10.99
N LYS A 445 -5.21 24.40 9.68
CA LYS A 445 -5.64 25.56 8.87
C LYS A 445 -6.89 25.31 8.02
N ALA A 446 -7.48 24.13 8.10
CA ALA A 446 -8.66 23.77 7.32
C ALA A 446 -9.96 24.30 7.94
N GLY A 447 -10.83 24.89 7.12
CA GLY A 447 -12.15 25.35 7.56
C GLY A 447 -13.03 24.22 8.12
N PRO A 448 -14.07 24.54 8.93
CA PRO A 448 -14.90 23.53 9.60
C PRO A 448 -15.52 22.50 8.64
N VAL A 449 -15.96 22.97 7.47
CA VAL A 449 -16.56 22.15 6.40
C VAL A 449 -15.56 21.11 5.85
N ALA A 450 -14.30 21.49 5.64
CA ALA A 450 -13.24 20.60 5.16
C ALA A 450 -12.89 19.48 6.17
N LYS A 451 -12.93 19.79 7.47
CA LYS A 451 -12.75 18.80 8.55
C LYS A 451 -13.92 17.83 8.62
N ILE A 452 -15.14 18.30 8.36
CA ILE A 452 -16.35 17.46 8.31
C ILE A 452 -16.29 16.52 7.10
N PHE A 453 -15.93 17.02 5.92
CA PHE A 453 -15.82 16.19 4.69
C PHE A 453 -14.71 15.14 4.75
N SER A 454 -13.52 15.46 5.29
CA SER A 454 -12.44 14.46 5.49
C SER A 454 -12.84 13.34 6.45
N LYS A 455 -13.51 13.67 7.56
CA LYS A 455 -14.05 12.67 8.48
C LYS A 455 -15.17 11.86 7.82
N ALA A 456 -16.08 12.50 7.09
CA ALA A 456 -17.19 11.84 6.39
C ALA A 456 -16.71 10.79 5.37
N ALA A 457 -15.63 11.07 4.62
CA ALA A 457 -15.05 10.11 3.69
C ALA A 457 -14.52 8.84 4.38
N SER A 458 -13.87 8.99 5.55
CA SER A 458 -13.38 7.85 6.34
C SER A 458 -14.52 7.04 6.95
N PHE A 459 -15.62 7.69 7.36
CA PHE A 459 -16.82 6.98 7.83
C PHE A 459 -17.56 6.25 6.70
N ALA A 460 -17.74 6.89 5.53
CA ALA A 460 -18.36 6.27 4.36
C ALA A 460 -17.62 5.01 3.92
N ALA A 461 -16.28 5.05 4.00
CA ALA A 461 -15.40 3.94 3.77
C ALA A 461 -15.67 2.72 4.69
N VAL A 462 -15.74 2.94 6.00
CA VAL A 462 -16.04 1.88 6.98
C VAL A 462 -17.44 1.30 6.75
N ILE A 463 -18.43 2.17 6.48
CA ILE A 463 -19.80 1.75 6.16
C ILE A 463 -19.83 0.90 4.89
N PHE A 464 -19.11 1.29 3.83
CA PHE A 464 -19.03 0.52 2.60
C PHE A 464 -18.49 -0.90 2.83
N VAL A 465 -17.40 -1.03 3.61
CA VAL A 465 -16.84 -2.34 3.94
C VAL A 465 -17.83 -3.16 4.76
N ALA A 466 -18.47 -2.58 5.78
CA ALA A 466 -19.48 -3.27 6.58
C ALA A 466 -20.65 -3.77 5.72
N VAL A 467 -21.19 -2.91 4.84
CA VAL A 467 -22.28 -3.28 3.91
C VAL A 467 -21.85 -4.39 2.96
N LEU A 468 -20.63 -4.34 2.42
CA LEU A 468 -20.11 -5.40 1.57
C LEU A 468 -20.04 -6.74 2.31
N LEU A 469 -19.50 -6.77 3.54
CA LEU A 469 -19.43 -8.00 4.34
C LEU A 469 -20.83 -8.55 4.61
N ILE A 470 -21.80 -7.68 4.93
CA ILE A 470 -23.21 -8.08 5.13
C ILE A 470 -23.82 -8.69 3.86
N LEU A 471 -23.53 -8.13 2.69
CA LEU A 471 -24.03 -8.65 1.41
C LEU A 471 -23.40 -9.99 1.06
N ILE A 472 -22.11 -10.19 1.35
CA ILE A 472 -21.44 -11.48 1.21
C ILE A 472 -22.10 -12.51 2.15
N THR A 473 -22.34 -12.16 3.41
CA THR A 473 -23.07 -13.03 4.34
C THR A 473 -24.45 -13.38 3.80
N ARG A 474 -25.24 -12.40 3.35
CA ARG A 474 -26.58 -12.65 2.78
C ARG A 474 -26.53 -13.56 1.54
N ALA A 475 -25.55 -13.38 0.66
CA ALA A 475 -25.35 -14.21 -0.51
C ALA A 475 -24.97 -15.66 -0.13
N THR A 476 -24.03 -15.83 0.80
CA THR A 476 -23.58 -17.16 1.25
C THR A 476 -24.67 -17.91 2.02
N THR A 477 -25.43 -17.25 2.90
CA THR A 477 -26.58 -17.86 3.57
C THR A 477 -27.71 -18.19 2.59
N GLY A 478 -27.95 -17.33 1.59
CA GLY A 478 -28.93 -17.59 0.53
C GLY A 478 -28.56 -18.80 -0.35
N ALA A 479 -27.29 -18.91 -0.74
CA ALA A 479 -26.77 -20.06 -1.45
C ALA A 479 -26.88 -21.34 -0.61
N MET A 480 -26.52 -21.28 0.68
CA MET A 480 -26.67 -22.43 1.58
C MET A 480 -28.12 -22.84 1.75
N LYS A 481 -29.06 -21.88 1.90
CA LYS A 481 -30.50 -22.15 1.92
C LYS A 481 -30.93 -22.93 0.67
N PHE A 482 -30.56 -22.43 -0.50
CA PHE A 482 -30.88 -23.08 -1.77
C PHE A 482 -30.36 -24.53 -1.81
N ILE A 483 -29.10 -24.75 -1.41
CA ILE A 483 -28.49 -26.09 -1.34
C ILE A 483 -29.25 -26.97 -0.34
N GLY A 484 -29.50 -26.48 0.88
CA GLY A 484 -30.15 -27.22 1.94
C GLY A 484 -31.58 -27.63 1.60
N THR A 485 -32.35 -26.77 0.93
CA THR A 485 -33.70 -27.09 0.45
C THR A 485 -33.67 -28.21 -0.61
N HIS A 486 -32.73 -28.17 -1.56
CA HIS A 486 -32.63 -29.20 -2.61
C HIS A 486 -32.01 -30.51 -2.12
N ARG A 487 -31.20 -30.46 -1.05
CA ARG A 487 -30.54 -31.62 -0.44
C ARG A 487 -31.29 -32.20 0.75
N GLY A 488 -32.44 -31.63 1.13
CA GLY A 488 -33.30 -32.13 2.20
C GLY A 488 -32.71 -31.96 3.61
N PHE A 489 -32.03 -30.85 3.90
CA PHE A 489 -31.50 -30.59 5.25
C PHE A 489 -32.63 -30.42 6.27
N ALA A 490 -32.55 -31.18 7.36
CA ALA A 490 -33.48 -31.08 8.49
C ALA A 490 -33.06 -29.94 9.44
N TRP A 491 -33.42 -28.70 9.10
CA TRP A 491 -33.15 -27.51 9.91
C TRP A 491 -34.42 -26.70 10.24
N LYS A 492 -34.38 -25.92 11.31
CA LYS A 492 -35.55 -25.20 11.85
C LYS A 492 -35.62 -23.74 11.36
N LEU A 493 -35.98 -23.53 10.10
CA LEU A 493 -36.01 -22.20 9.47
C LEU A 493 -37.05 -21.24 10.05
N GLU A 494 -38.09 -21.75 10.71
CA GLU A 494 -39.18 -20.95 11.31
C GLU A 494 -38.95 -20.65 12.80
N SER A 495 -37.80 -21.05 13.36
CA SER A 495 -37.48 -20.76 14.77
C SER A 495 -37.48 -19.26 15.04
N VAL A 496 -38.11 -18.86 16.14
CA VAL A 496 -38.12 -17.47 16.60
C VAL A 496 -36.80 -17.18 17.32
N SER A 497 -36.12 -16.11 16.93
CA SER A 497 -34.95 -15.62 17.65
C SER A 497 -35.36 -15.10 19.02
N HIS A 498 -34.69 -15.52 20.10
CA HIS A 498 -34.97 -14.99 21.43
C HIS A 498 -34.52 -13.53 21.57
N VAL A 499 -33.46 -13.14 20.86
CA VAL A 499 -32.92 -11.77 20.89
C VAL A 499 -33.79 -10.83 20.05
N LEU A 500 -34.15 -11.22 18.82
CA LEU A 500 -34.91 -10.38 17.89
C LEU A 500 -36.43 -10.51 18.05
N LYS A 501 -36.91 -11.54 18.75
CA LYS A 501 -38.33 -11.84 19.00
C LYS A 501 -39.19 -12.04 17.74
N GLU A 502 -38.56 -12.35 16.60
CA GLU A 502 -39.24 -12.65 15.34
C GLU A 502 -38.49 -13.77 14.58
N PRO A 503 -39.16 -14.51 13.68
CA PRO A 503 -38.50 -15.51 12.85
C PRO A 503 -37.62 -14.84 11.80
N VAL A 504 -36.33 -15.19 11.79
CA VAL A 504 -35.34 -14.61 10.87
C VAL A 504 -34.64 -15.74 10.12
N GLU A 505 -35.03 -15.94 8.87
CA GLU A 505 -34.65 -17.13 8.11
C GLU A 505 -33.14 -17.29 7.91
N TYR A 506 -32.43 -16.24 7.49
CA TYR A 506 -30.98 -16.31 7.26
C TYR A 506 -30.22 -16.63 8.56
N LEU A 507 -30.72 -16.16 9.70
CA LEU A 507 -30.14 -16.40 11.01
C LEU A 507 -30.31 -17.88 11.38
N ASN A 508 -31.46 -18.47 11.08
CA ASN A 508 -31.69 -19.90 11.26
C ASN A 508 -30.82 -20.76 10.34
N VAL A 509 -30.49 -20.28 9.13
CA VAL A 509 -29.44 -20.91 8.31
C VAL A 509 -28.09 -20.88 9.03
N ILE A 510 -27.72 -19.75 9.64
CA ILE A 510 -26.46 -19.66 10.40
C ILE A 510 -26.46 -20.63 11.60
N LEU A 511 -27.54 -20.64 12.38
CA LEU A 511 -27.65 -21.40 13.61
C LEU A 511 -27.73 -22.92 13.40
N TYR A 512 -28.46 -23.37 12.36
CA TYR A 512 -28.83 -24.78 12.22
C TYR A 512 -28.18 -25.50 11.04
N THR A 513 -27.32 -24.84 10.25
CA THR A 513 -26.52 -25.56 9.24
C THR A 513 -25.48 -26.44 9.95
N PRO A 514 -25.37 -27.74 9.63
CA PRO A 514 -24.35 -28.60 10.21
C PRO A 514 -22.93 -28.05 9.97
N TRP A 515 -22.12 -27.96 11.03
CA TRP A 515 -20.77 -27.41 10.94
C TRP A 515 -19.85 -28.04 9.88
N PRO A 516 -19.92 -29.35 9.54
CA PRO A 516 -19.05 -29.91 8.50
C PRO A 516 -19.39 -29.33 7.13
N ILE A 517 -20.66 -28.99 6.88
CA ILE A 517 -21.11 -28.37 5.64
C ILE A 517 -20.65 -26.92 5.57
N VAL A 518 -20.71 -26.19 6.68
CA VAL A 518 -20.17 -24.81 6.75
C VAL A 518 -18.65 -24.81 6.54
N LEU A 519 -17.93 -25.76 7.16
CA LEU A 519 -16.50 -25.94 6.96
C LEU A 519 -16.16 -26.26 5.50
N LEU A 520 -16.92 -27.15 4.87
CA LEU A 520 -16.75 -27.49 3.45
C LEU A 520 -17.03 -26.28 2.55
N LEU A 521 -18.06 -25.48 2.84
CA LEU A 521 -18.32 -24.22 2.15
C LEU A 521 -17.13 -23.26 2.30
N GLY A 522 -16.67 -23.03 3.52
CA GLY A 522 -15.53 -22.16 3.81
C GLY A 522 -14.26 -22.61 3.10
N ALA A 523 -13.99 -23.92 3.09
CA ALA A 523 -12.86 -24.52 2.39
C ALA A 523 -12.98 -24.41 0.86
N ALA A 524 -14.17 -24.63 0.29
CA ALA A 524 -14.42 -24.47 -1.14
C ALA A 524 -14.27 -23.00 -1.60
N LEU A 525 -14.77 -22.05 -0.81
CA LEU A 525 -14.59 -20.62 -1.04
C LEU A 525 -13.11 -20.21 -0.94
N ALA A 526 -12.36 -20.75 0.03
CA ALA A 526 -10.92 -20.54 0.12
C ALA A 526 -10.20 -21.14 -1.11
N ALA A 527 -10.47 -22.39 -1.45
CA ALA A 527 -9.85 -23.08 -2.58
C ALA A 527 -10.11 -22.36 -3.91
N SER A 528 -11.35 -21.90 -4.15
CA SER A 528 -11.68 -21.10 -5.33
C SER A 528 -10.93 -19.77 -5.37
N GLY A 529 -10.92 -19.00 -4.28
CA GLY A 529 -10.19 -17.73 -4.21
C GLY A 529 -8.67 -17.90 -4.39
N LEU A 530 -8.09 -18.92 -3.75
CA LEU A 530 -6.67 -19.29 -3.91
C LEU A 530 -6.36 -19.75 -5.34
N GLY A 531 -7.23 -20.57 -5.94
CA GLY A 531 -7.11 -21.02 -7.33
C GLY A 531 -7.13 -19.84 -8.31
N MET A 532 -8.08 -18.93 -8.16
CA MET A 532 -8.14 -17.71 -8.98
C MET A 532 -6.91 -16.82 -8.78
N ALA A 533 -6.32 -16.80 -7.58
CA ALA A 533 -5.12 -16.01 -7.30
C ALA A 533 -3.86 -16.49 -8.04
N PHE A 534 -3.81 -17.76 -8.44
CA PHE A 534 -2.75 -18.30 -9.32
C PHE A 534 -2.97 -17.93 -10.80
N ILE A 535 -4.22 -17.74 -11.21
CA ILE A 535 -4.60 -17.49 -12.61
C ILE A 535 -4.60 -15.99 -12.92
N ILE A 536 -5.06 -15.17 -11.98
CA ILE A 536 -5.29 -13.74 -12.20
C ILE A 536 -4.04 -12.94 -11.87
N ASN A 537 -3.48 -12.32 -12.91
CA ASN A 537 -2.34 -11.40 -12.76
C ASN A 537 -2.81 -10.06 -12.17
N PRO A 538 -2.31 -9.66 -11.00
CA PRO A 538 -2.75 -8.44 -10.34
C PRO A 538 -2.34 -7.19 -11.13
N ASN A 539 -1.15 -7.13 -11.73
CA ASN A 539 -0.74 -5.91 -12.46
C ASN A 539 -1.56 -5.73 -13.74
N LYS A 540 -1.79 -6.82 -14.50
CA LYS A 540 -2.49 -6.80 -15.78
C LYS A 540 -3.96 -6.40 -15.64
N PHE A 541 -4.64 -6.86 -14.59
CA PHE A 541 -6.04 -6.55 -14.33
C PHE A 541 -6.21 -5.41 -13.33
N SER A 542 -5.27 -4.48 -13.25
CA SER A 542 -5.42 -3.23 -12.50
C SER A 542 -5.68 -2.04 -13.42
N LEU A 543 -5.89 -0.85 -12.86
CA LEU A 543 -5.92 0.39 -13.66
C LEU A 543 -4.54 0.73 -14.24
N HIS A 544 -3.45 0.15 -13.71
CA HIS A 544 -2.08 0.35 -14.21
C HIS A 544 -1.96 0.03 -15.70
N ALA A 545 -2.39 -1.15 -16.14
CA ALA A 545 -2.22 -1.57 -17.55
C ALA A 545 -2.98 -0.65 -18.51
N MET A 546 -4.23 -0.30 -18.17
CA MET A 546 -5.01 0.67 -18.96
C MET A 546 -4.30 2.02 -19.02
N TYR A 547 -3.79 2.49 -17.89
CA TYR A 547 -3.10 3.77 -17.82
C TYR A 547 -1.80 3.78 -18.65
N ARG A 548 -1.01 2.71 -18.54
CA ARG A 548 0.20 2.46 -19.30
C ARG A 548 -0.03 2.54 -20.79
N ASP A 549 -1.02 1.79 -21.26
CA ASP A 549 -1.40 1.74 -22.66
C ASP A 549 -1.77 3.14 -23.17
N ARG A 550 -2.55 3.92 -22.42
CA ARG A 550 -2.91 5.30 -22.81
C ARG A 550 -1.69 6.24 -22.85
N LEU A 551 -0.75 6.11 -21.91
CA LEU A 551 0.47 6.91 -21.90
C LEU A 551 1.42 6.57 -23.04
N ILE A 552 1.64 5.27 -23.30
CA ILE A 552 2.46 4.80 -24.42
C ILE A 552 1.92 5.38 -25.72
N ARG A 553 0.63 5.21 -25.98
CA ARG A 553 0.02 5.70 -27.23
C ARG A 553 0.11 7.22 -27.38
N ALA A 554 -0.10 7.97 -26.30
CA ALA A 554 -0.15 9.44 -26.37
C ALA A 554 1.23 10.10 -26.44
N TYR A 555 2.23 9.54 -25.75
CA TYR A 555 3.57 10.11 -25.66
C TYR A 555 4.56 9.32 -26.51
N LEU A 556 4.77 8.03 -26.25
CA LEU A 556 5.79 7.27 -26.96
C LEU A 556 5.40 6.98 -28.42
N GLY A 557 4.13 6.73 -28.70
CA GLY A 557 3.61 6.65 -30.06
C GLY A 557 3.72 7.97 -30.84
N ALA A 558 3.66 9.12 -30.16
CA ALA A 558 3.86 10.42 -30.79
C ALA A 558 5.34 10.69 -31.15
N SER A 559 6.28 9.98 -30.54
CA SER A 559 7.71 10.03 -30.88
C SER A 559 8.14 9.03 -31.95
N ASN A 560 7.24 8.14 -32.41
CA ASN A 560 7.54 7.11 -33.40
C ASN A 560 7.04 7.53 -34.80
N PRO A 561 7.92 8.00 -35.70
CA PRO A 561 7.51 8.44 -37.04
C PRO A 561 7.18 7.27 -37.99
N LYS A 562 7.51 6.03 -37.63
CA LYS A 562 7.29 4.82 -38.45
C LYS A 562 6.19 3.92 -37.90
N ARG A 563 5.27 4.52 -37.16
CA ARG A 563 4.18 3.84 -36.46
C ARG A 563 3.25 3.12 -37.43
N ASP A 564 2.96 1.86 -37.13
CA ASP A 564 2.01 0.99 -37.85
C ASP A 564 0.99 0.45 -36.82
N PRO A 565 0.02 1.27 -36.41
CA PRO A 565 -0.87 0.92 -35.32
C PRO A 565 -1.97 -0.04 -35.78
N HIS A 566 -2.28 -1.03 -34.95
CA HIS A 566 -3.38 -1.95 -35.19
C HIS A 566 -4.70 -1.16 -35.39
N PRO A 567 -5.45 -1.36 -36.50
CA PRO A 567 -6.57 -0.49 -36.87
C PRO A 567 -7.67 -0.37 -35.81
N PHE A 568 -7.92 -1.45 -35.07
CA PHE A 568 -8.95 -1.48 -34.02
C PHE A 568 -8.53 -0.81 -32.70
N THR A 569 -7.30 -1.03 -32.23
CA THR A 569 -6.86 -0.60 -30.89
C THR A 569 -6.06 0.70 -30.94
N GLY A 570 -5.50 1.01 -32.12
CA GLY A 570 -4.59 2.11 -32.35
C GLY A 570 -3.25 1.95 -31.62
N PHE A 571 -2.82 0.72 -31.31
CA PHE A 571 -1.53 0.40 -30.68
C PHE A 571 -0.51 -0.13 -31.69
N ASP A 572 0.74 0.31 -31.58
CA ASP A 572 1.90 -0.30 -32.23
C ASP A 572 2.81 -0.84 -31.11
N GLU A 573 3.22 -2.11 -31.18
CA GLU A 573 4.09 -2.74 -30.19
C GLU A 573 5.48 -2.09 -30.12
N ARG A 574 5.89 -1.42 -31.20
CA ARG A 574 7.18 -0.70 -31.31
C ARG A 574 7.14 0.68 -30.65
N ASP A 575 5.97 1.14 -30.19
CA ASP A 575 5.86 2.39 -29.42
C ASP A 575 6.51 2.26 -28.03
N ASP A 576 6.66 1.04 -27.49
CA ASP A 576 7.19 0.84 -26.14
C ASP A 576 8.56 0.16 -26.16
N LEU A 577 9.60 0.96 -25.95
CA LEU A 577 10.99 0.51 -25.98
C LEU A 577 11.41 -0.12 -24.66
N ALA A 578 12.24 -1.18 -24.71
CA ALA A 578 12.93 -1.69 -23.53
C ALA A 578 13.89 -0.63 -22.99
N MET A 579 13.98 -0.49 -21.65
CA MET A 579 14.88 0.52 -21.05
C MET A 579 16.34 0.30 -21.45
N ALA A 580 16.78 -0.95 -21.60
CA ALA A 580 18.14 -1.30 -21.99
C ALA A 580 18.54 -0.78 -23.38
N ASP A 581 17.58 -0.71 -24.30
CA ASP A 581 17.83 -0.32 -25.70
C ASP A 581 17.58 1.19 -25.94
N LEU A 582 16.96 1.87 -24.98
CA LEU A 582 16.45 3.22 -25.13
C LEU A 582 17.56 4.24 -25.42
N TRP A 583 18.63 4.22 -24.63
CA TRP A 583 19.67 5.24 -24.65
C TRP A 583 20.96 4.67 -25.26
N ARG A 584 21.38 5.26 -26.38
CA ARG A 584 22.55 4.84 -27.16
C ARG A 584 23.59 5.97 -27.18
N PRO A 585 24.80 5.78 -26.63
CA PRO A 585 25.78 6.86 -26.46
C PRO A 585 26.08 7.66 -27.75
N ASP A 586 26.10 6.98 -28.90
CA ASP A 586 26.32 7.55 -30.23
C ASP A 586 25.17 8.46 -30.70
N HIS A 587 23.91 8.07 -30.47
CA HIS A 587 22.74 8.90 -30.81
C HIS A 587 22.56 10.09 -29.85
N PHE A 588 22.96 9.92 -28.59
CA PHE A 588 22.76 10.92 -27.53
C PHE A 588 23.99 11.78 -27.25
N GLY A 589 25.16 11.43 -27.81
CA GLY A 589 26.44 12.11 -27.55
C GLY A 589 26.88 12.03 -26.08
N GLY A 590 26.53 10.96 -25.37
CA GLY A 590 26.78 10.85 -23.92
C GLY A 590 25.96 11.82 -23.05
N LYS A 591 24.83 12.34 -23.56
CA LYS A 591 23.97 13.32 -22.87
C LYS A 591 22.57 12.77 -22.59
N LEU A 592 21.82 13.46 -21.73
CA LEU A 592 20.44 13.16 -21.37
C LEU A 592 20.17 11.69 -20.99
N LEU A 593 21.06 11.07 -20.22
CA LEU A 593 20.80 9.74 -19.65
C LEU A 593 19.52 9.82 -18.79
N PRO A 594 18.46 9.06 -19.15
CA PRO A 594 17.18 9.17 -18.48
C PRO A 594 17.23 8.48 -17.10
N VAL A 595 16.80 9.22 -16.08
CA VAL A 595 16.60 8.72 -14.72
C VAL A 595 15.13 8.91 -14.36
N ILE A 596 14.38 7.80 -14.40
CA ILE A 596 12.96 7.80 -14.06
C ILE A 596 12.83 7.49 -12.57
N ASN A 597 12.32 8.46 -11.82
CA ASN A 597 12.18 8.36 -10.37
C ASN A 597 10.81 7.77 -10.00
N ILE A 598 10.83 6.77 -9.14
CA ILE A 598 9.69 5.97 -8.68
C ILE A 598 9.76 5.91 -7.15
N ALA A 599 8.61 5.81 -6.47
CA ALA A 599 8.59 5.58 -5.04
C ALA A 599 8.48 4.09 -4.72
N LEU A 600 9.47 3.55 -4.00
CA LEU A 600 9.39 2.24 -3.36
C LEU A 600 8.62 2.36 -2.05
N ASN A 601 7.47 1.70 -1.90
CA ASN A 601 6.64 1.79 -0.70
C ASN A 601 7.09 0.85 0.40
N LEU A 602 7.30 1.39 1.60
CA LEU A 602 7.88 0.73 2.77
C LEU A 602 7.05 1.01 4.03
N VAL A 603 5.74 0.83 3.94
CA VAL A 603 4.78 1.17 5.00
C VAL A 603 4.96 0.27 6.25
N GLY A 604 5.38 -0.99 6.07
CA GLY A 604 5.54 -1.99 7.13
C GLY A 604 6.98 -2.25 7.61
N GLY A 605 7.94 -1.34 7.37
CA GLY A 605 9.37 -1.56 7.64
C GLY A 605 9.79 -1.37 9.12
N SER A 606 10.94 -1.97 9.48
CA SER A 606 11.52 -1.94 10.85
C SER A 606 12.32 -0.67 11.19
N LYS A 607 12.70 0.14 10.19
CA LYS A 607 13.41 1.40 10.41
C LYS A 607 12.43 2.48 10.89
N LEU A 608 12.47 2.81 12.18
CA LEU A 608 11.65 3.85 12.82
C LEU A 608 11.78 5.22 12.12
N ALA A 609 12.96 5.58 11.65
CA ALA A 609 13.21 6.81 10.87
C ALA A 609 12.37 6.89 9.57
N TRP A 610 11.84 5.76 9.09
CA TRP A 610 11.09 5.64 7.84
C TRP A 610 9.58 5.56 8.10
N GLN A 611 9.12 5.50 9.36
CA GLN A 611 7.68 5.46 9.70
C GLN A 611 6.92 6.72 9.29
N GLU A 612 7.59 7.88 9.27
CA GLU A 612 6.99 9.12 8.75
C GLU A 612 7.06 9.20 7.22
N ARG A 613 8.03 8.57 6.56
CA ARG A 613 8.22 8.73 5.09
C ARG A 613 7.51 7.65 4.28
N LYS A 614 7.46 6.43 4.81
CA LYS A 614 6.83 5.23 4.23
C LYS A 614 7.26 4.90 2.79
N ALA A 615 8.35 5.50 2.30
CA ALA A 615 8.88 5.28 0.96
C ALA A 615 10.37 5.66 0.82
N GLU A 616 11.03 5.10 -0.20
CA GLU A 616 12.39 5.40 -0.65
C GLU A 616 12.43 5.68 -2.16
N SER A 617 13.45 6.38 -2.63
CA SER A 617 13.73 6.58 -4.06
C SER A 617 14.08 5.26 -4.75
N PHE A 618 13.35 4.93 -5.81
CA PHE A 618 13.64 3.86 -6.74
C PHE A 618 13.89 4.46 -8.11
N THR A 619 15.01 4.12 -8.74
CA THR A 619 15.34 4.65 -10.07
C THR A 619 15.31 3.55 -11.13
N VAL A 620 14.82 3.91 -12.31
CA VAL A 620 14.94 3.10 -13.52
C VAL A 620 15.77 3.88 -14.53
N THR A 621 16.91 3.30 -14.91
CA THR A 621 17.80 3.83 -15.96
C THR A 621 18.06 2.74 -17.02
N PRO A 622 18.62 3.11 -18.18
CA PRO A 622 19.02 2.15 -19.21
C PRO A 622 20.06 1.13 -18.72
N LEU A 623 20.77 1.43 -17.63
CA LEU A 623 21.82 0.58 -17.08
C LEU A 623 21.33 -0.26 -15.90
N HIS A 624 20.59 0.35 -14.97
CA HIS A 624 20.22 -0.28 -13.71
C HIS A 624 18.82 0.11 -13.22
N CYS A 625 18.21 -0.79 -12.45
CA CYS A 625 16.93 -0.59 -11.77
C CYS A 625 17.04 -0.97 -10.29
N GLY A 626 16.60 -0.11 -9.38
CA GLY A 626 16.67 -0.40 -7.95
C GLY A 626 16.63 0.83 -7.04
N ALA A 627 17.02 0.61 -5.78
CA ALA A 627 17.08 1.64 -4.74
C ALA A 627 18.32 1.44 -3.86
N ALA A 628 18.94 2.52 -3.39
CA ALA A 628 20.20 2.45 -2.64
C ALA A 628 20.10 1.60 -1.37
N GLY A 629 18.99 1.65 -0.64
CA GLY A 629 18.73 0.88 0.57
C GLY A 629 18.34 -0.58 0.34
N VAL A 630 18.20 -1.03 -0.91
CA VAL A 630 17.79 -2.39 -1.28
C VAL A 630 18.83 -3.09 -2.16
N GLY A 631 19.43 -2.36 -3.09
CA GLY A 631 20.28 -2.86 -4.17
C GLY A 631 19.67 -2.60 -5.54
N TYR A 632 20.50 -2.75 -6.57
CA TYR A 632 20.16 -2.53 -7.97
C TYR A 632 20.37 -3.80 -8.80
N ARG A 633 19.63 -3.94 -9.90
CA ARG A 633 19.83 -4.99 -10.90
C ARG A 633 20.08 -4.35 -12.24
N ARG A 634 20.86 -5.01 -13.10
CA ARG A 634 21.10 -4.55 -14.47
C ARG A 634 19.81 -4.61 -15.28
N THR A 635 19.61 -3.59 -16.11
CA THR A 635 18.48 -3.51 -17.02
C THR A 635 18.72 -4.33 -18.30
N ASN A 636 19.99 -4.55 -18.66
CA ASN A 636 20.41 -5.38 -19.80
C ASN A 636 20.77 -6.81 -19.37
N GLY A 637 20.83 -7.74 -20.33
CA GLY A 637 21.16 -9.15 -20.08
C GLY A 637 20.58 -10.09 -21.13
N ALA A 638 20.67 -11.41 -20.92
CA ALA A 638 19.90 -12.35 -21.72
C ALA A 638 18.42 -12.34 -21.30
N LYS A 639 17.54 -12.95 -22.13
CA LYS A 639 16.14 -13.17 -21.80
C LYS A 639 16.03 -13.87 -20.43
N ASP A 640 15.13 -13.39 -19.57
CA ASP A 640 14.92 -13.85 -18.18
C ASP A 640 16.06 -13.56 -17.19
N GLN A 641 17.08 -12.79 -17.58
CA GLN A 641 18.12 -12.26 -16.68
C GLN A 641 17.99 -10.76 -16.45
N MET A 642 17.09 -10.08 -17.16
CA MET A 642 16.84 -8.65 -17.01
C MET A 642 15.84 -8.38 -15.88
N TYR A 643 15.96 -7.23 -15.23
CA TYR A 643 15.01 -6.81 -14.20
C TYR A 643 13.62 -6.46 -14.79
N GLY A 644 12.56 -6.88 -14.10
CA GLY A 644 11.22 -6.34 -14.30
C GLY A 644 10.41 -6.89 -15.50
N GLY A 645 10.80 -8.03 -16.07
CA GLY A 645 10.04 -8.71 -17.12
C GLY A 645 10.91 -9.61 -18.02
N THR A 646 10.26 -10.44 -18.86
CA THR A 646 10.95 -11.36 -19.79
C THR A 646 11.83 -10.63 -20.81
N GLY A 647 11.45 -9.42 -21.22
CA GLY A 647 12.24 -8.51 -22.07
C GLY A 647 12.84 -7.32 -21.31
N GLY A 648 12.94 -7.42 -19.97
CA GLY A 648 13.27 -6.30 -19.10
C GLY A 648 12.12 -5.29 -18.93
N ILE A 649 12.33 -4.33 -18.04
CA ILE A 649 11.37 -3.23 -17.84
C ILE A 649 11.37 -2.30 -19.06
N SER A 650 10.17 -1.98 -19.56
CA SER A 650 10.00 -1.03 -20.67
C SER A 650 9.90 0.42 -20.19
N LEU A 651 10.22 1.36 -21.08
CA LEU A 651 10.09 2.80 -20.85
C LEU A 651 8.65 3.16 -20.46
N GLY A 652 7.66 2.65 -21.20
CA GLY A 652 6.25 2.87 -20.91
C GLY A 652 5.86 2.35 -19.52
N THR A 653 6.41 1.21 -19.10
CA THR A 653 6.19 0.68 -17.75
C THR A 653 6.80 1.59 -16.69
N ALA A 654 8.07 1.97 -16.82
CA ALA A 654 8.75 2.84 -15.87
C ALA A 654 8.06 4.21 -15.72
N VAL A 655 7.71 4.84 -16.85
CA VAL A 655 6.98 6.12 -16.89
C VAL A 655 5.61 6.01 -16.24
N THR A 656 4.89 4.90 -16.46
CA THR A 656 3.56 4.69 -15.86
C THR A 656 3.64 4.52 -14.36
N ILE A 657 4.59 3.73 -13.86
CA ILE A 657 4.80 3.55 -12.42
C ILE A 657 5.18 4.90 -11.80
N SER A 658 6.09 5.66 -12.42
CA SER A 658 6.48 7.00 -11.97
C SER A 658 5.31 7.97 -11.93
N GLY A 659 4.28 7.78 -12.77
CA GLY A 659 3.04 8.58 -12.81
C GLY A 659 1.84 7.98 -12.09
N ALA A 660 2.02 6.97 -11.25
CA ALA A 660 0.96 6.21 -10.58
C ALA A 660 0.32 6.94 -9.38
N ALA A 661 -0.14 8.19 -9.58
CA ALA A 661 -0.60 9.10 -8.54
C ALA A 661 -1.88 8.67 -7.77
N ALA A 662 -2.51 7.55 -8.16
CA ALA A 662 -3.60 6.93 -7.42
C ALA A 662 -3.22 5.49 -7.11
N SER A 663 -2.84 5.23 -5.86
CA SER A 663 -2.40 3.92 -5.39
C SER A 663 -2.92 3.69 -3.97
N PRO A 664 -3.21 2.45 -3.57
CA PRO A 664 -3.48 2.11 -2.17
C PRO A 664 -2.35 2.52 -1.21
N ASN A 665 -1.10 2.50 -1.68
CA ASN A 665 0.06 2.89 -0.89
C ASN A 665 0.76 4.09 -1.58
N MET A 666 0.63 5.26 -0.96
CA MET A 666 1.11 6.56 -1.48
C MET A 666 2.15 7.18 -0.56
N GLY A 667 3.10 6.37 -0.06
CA GLY A 667 4.08 6.82 0.94
C GLY A 667 3.41 7.49 2.13
N TYR A 668 3.82 8.73 2.43
CA TYR A 668 3.31 9.54 3.55
C TYR A 668 1.78 9.77 3.51
N HIS A 669 1.14 9.68 2.34
CA HIS A 669 -0.31 9.90 2.20
C HIS A 669 -1.17 8.65 2.49
N SER A 670 -0.56 7.52 2.87
CA SER A 670 -1.28 6.25 3.06
C SER A 670 -2.10 6.23 4.36
N SER A 671 -3.40 5.92 4.25
CA SER A 671 -4.32 5.67 5.36
C SER A 671 -4.85 4.23 5.29
N PRO A 672 -4.78 3.41 6.37
CA PRO A 672 -5.13 1.98 6.31
C PRO A 672 -6.52 1.70 5.71
N ILE A 673 -7.51 2.51 6.05
CA ILE A 673 -8.90 2.35 5.58
C ILE A 673 -9.01 2.70 4.09
N VAL A 674 -8.35 3.78 3.65
CA VAL A 674 -8.35 4.21 2.25
C VAL A 674 -7.59 3.20 1.39
N THR A 675 -6.47 2.69 1.90
CA THR A 675 -5.65 1.64 1.28
C THR A 675 -6.46 0.37 1.03
N PHE A 676 -7.23 -0.11 2.02
CA PHE A 676 -8.09 -1.28 1.87
C PHE A 676 -9.13 -1.07 0.75
N ILE A 677 -9.78 0.09 0.70
CA ILE A 677 -10.83 0.37 -0.28
C ILE A 677 -10.28 0.55 -1.68
N LEU A 678 -9.17 1.28 -1.85
CA LEU A 678 -8.54 1.43 -3.15
C LEU A 678 -8.10 0.06 -3.70
N THR A 679 -7.65 -0.84 -2.83
CA THR A 679 -7.32 -2.22 -3.20
C THR A 679 -8.56 -3.00 -3.63
N LEU A 680 -9.63 -2.94 -2.81
CA LEU A 680 -10.89 -3.63 -3.06
C LEU A 680 -11.62 -3.14 -4.32
N LEU A 681 -11.62 -1.83 -4.57
CA LEU A 681 -12.18 -1.22 -5.79
C LEU A 681 -11.23 -1.27 -6.98
N ASN A 682 -10.06 -1.90 -6.83
CA ASN A 682 -9.04 -1.99 -7.86
C ASN A 682 -8.62 -0.62 -8.45
N VAL A 683 -8.71 0.43 -7.64
CA VAL A 683 -8.27 1.79 -7.97
C VAL A 683 -6.77 1.89 -7.64
N ARG A 684 -5.97 1.19 -8.44
CA ARG A 684 -4.52 1.12 -8.25
C ARG A 684 -3.77 1.28 -9.58
N LEU A 685 -2.93 2.31 -9.63
CA LEU A 685 -2.00 2.59 -10.72
C LEU A 685 -0.58 2.10 -10.41
N GLY A 686 -0.27 1.77 -9.14
CA GLY A 686 1.01 1.20 -8.74
C GLY A 686 1.20 -0.24 -9.27
N ALA A 687 2.41 -0.74 -9.16
CA ALA A 687 2.78 -2.06 -9.69
C ALA A 687 3.62 -2.86 -8.70
N TRP A 688 3.38 -4.17 -8.66
CA TRP A 688 4.23 -5.13 -7.95
C TRP A 688 5.33 -5.65 -8.88
N LEU A 689 6.60 -5.51 -8.51
CA LEU A 689 7.72 -6.08 -9.26
C LEU A 689 8.55 -7.01 -8.35
N GLY A 690 9.37 -7.86 -8.97
CA GLY A 690 10.40 -8.60 -8.24
C GLY A 690 11.31 -7.68 -7.43
N ASN A 691 11.70 -8.09 -6.23
CA ASN A 691 12.60 -7.29 -5.41
C ASN A 691 14.01 -7.25 -6.02
N PRO A 692 14.64 -6.08 -6.22
CA PRO A 692 15.99 -6.01 -6.78
C PRO A 692 17.08 -6.45 -5.79
N GLY A 693 16.80 -6.53 -4.50
CA GLY A 693 17.73 -6.99 -3.45
C GLY A 693 17.80 -8.51 -3.33
N GLY A 694 18.52 -8.99 -2.31
CA GLY A 694 18.66 -10.42 -2.00
C GLY A 694 17.33 -11.18 -1.82
N PRO A 695 16.30 -10.64 -1.13
CA PRO A 695 15.01 -11.33 -1.00
C PRO A 695 14.32 -11.65 -2.34
N GLY A 696 14.70 -10.98 -3.43
CA GLY A 696 14.14 -11.20 -4.76
C GLY A 696 15.08 -11.89 -5.73
N ASP A 697 16.13 -12.59 -5.27
CA ASP A 697 17.02 -13.36 -6.14
C ASP A 697 16.28 -14.31 -7.09
N ASP A 698 15.14 -14.84 -6.67
CA ASP A 698 14.33 -15.75 -7.49
C ASP A 698 13.23 -15.06 -8.31
N THR A 699 13.02 -13.76 -8.10
CA THR A 699 11.83 -13.03 -8.58
C THR A 699 12.12 -11.71 -9.29
N PHE A 700 13.32 -11.13 -9.21
CA PHE A 700 13.69 -9.82 -9.77
C PHE A 700 13.37 -9.66 -11.26
N GLN A 701 13.43 -10.77 -12.01
CA GLN A 701 13.11 -10.87 -13.43
C GLN A 701 11.60 -10.85 -13.74
N LEU A 702 10.75 -10.94 -12.72
CA LEU A 702 9.30 -10.96 -12.87
C LEU A 702 8.73 -9.54 -12.86
N GLY A 703 7.95 -9.19 -13.89
CA GLY A 703 7.16 -7.95 -13.95
C GLY A 703 5.85 -8.00 -13.13
N TYR A 704 5.57 -9.12 -12.46
CA TYR A 704 4.40 -9.30 -11.59
C TYR A 704 4.57 -10.52 -10.65
N PRO A 705 3.82 -10.59 -9.53
CA PRO A 705 3.85 -11.72 -8.62
C PRO A 705 3.27 -13.01 -9.22
N ARG A 706 3.88 -14.17 -8.95
CA ARG A 706 3.35 -15.48 -9.37
C ARG A 706 2.06 -15.88 -8.65
N PHE A 707 1.87 -15.35 -7.44
CA PHE A 707 0.71 -15.60 -6.60
C PHE A 707 0.25 -14.30 -5.96
N SER A 708 -1.01 -13.94 -6.19
CA SER A 708 -1.49 -12.57 -5.91
C SER A 708 -1.99 -12.33 -4.48
N VAL A 709 -2.32 -13.36 -3.70
CA VAL A 709 -2.91 -13.19 -2.35
C VAL A 709 -2.00 -12.41 -1.40
N GLY A 710 -0.73 -12.83 -1.28
CA GLY A 710 0.24 -12.16 -0.40
C GLY A 710 0.40 -10.67 -0.74
N PRO A 711 0.74 -10.32 -1.99
CA PRO A 711 0.77 -8.94 -2.48
C PRO A 711 -0.54 -8.17 -2.27
N MET A 712 -1.71 -8.76 -2.54
CA MET A 712 -3.01 -8.10 -2.35
C MET A 712 -3.29 -7.80 -0.87
N ILE A 713 -2.99 -8.74 0.04
CA ILE A 713 -3.12 -8.53 1.49
C ILE A 713 -2.12 -7.45 1.94
N ALA A 714 -0.87 -7.55 1.49
CA ALA A 714 0.15 -6.57 1.84
C ALA A 714 -0.21 -5.17 1.33
N GLU A 715 -0.82 -5.08 0.15
CA GLU A 715 -1.33 -3.84 -0.41
C GLU A 715 -2.50 -3.33 0.44
N ALA A 716 -3.54 -4.15 0.69
CA ALA A 716 -4.77 -3.77 1.40
C ALA A 716 -4.57 -3.31 2.85
N PHE A 717 -3.58 -3.87 3.54
CA PHE A 717 -3.28 -3.56 4.94
C PHE A 717 -2.04 -2.68 5.12
N GLY A 718 -1.44 -2.17 4.03
CA GLY A 718 -0.24 -1.33 4.11
C GLY A 718 0.97 -2.05 4.72
N LEU A 719 1.16 -3.32 4.39
CA LEU A 719 2.26 -4.16 4.89
C LEU A 719 3.43 -4.23 3.89
N THR A 720 3.52 -3.29 2.96
CA THR A 720 4.59 -3.22 1.94
C THR A 720 5.95 -3.00 2.62
N ASN A 721 6.95 -3.76 2.19
CA ASN A 721 8.31 -3.76 2.77
C ASN A 721 9.35 -4.19 1.73
N ASN A 722 10.63 -4.07 2.06
CA ASN A 722 11.78 -4.46 1.21
C ASN A 722 12.34 -5.86 1.55
N CYS A 723 11.75 -6.58 2.52
CA CYS A 723 12.18 -7.91 2.93
C CYS A 723 11.41 -9.03 2.21
N SER A 724 10.40 -8.66 1.41
CA SER A 724 9.56 -9.60 0.67
C SER A 724 10.16 -9.90 -0.71
N PRO A 725 9.82 -11.05 -1.34
CA PRO A 725 10.27 -11.36 -2.70
C PRO A 725 9.77 -10.38 -3.77
N TYR A 726 8.75 -9.59 -3.45
CA TYR A 726 8.19 -8.57 -4.33
C TYR A 726 8.18 -7.22 -3.63
N VAL A 727 8.34 -6.15 -4.41
CA VAL A 727 8.26 -4.77 -3.96
C VAL A 727 7.10 -4.06 -4.63
N TYR A 728 6.49 -3.10 -3.92
CA TYR A 728 5.38 -2.30 -4.44
C TYR A 728 5.85 -0.90 -4.80
N LEU A 729 5.70 -0.55 -6.08
CA LEU A 729 6.17 0.71 -6.66
C LEU A 729 5.00 1.62 -7.03
N SER A 730 5.18 2.92 -6.84
CA SER A 730 4.17 3.96 -7.10
C SER A 730 4.78 5.28 -7.58
N ASP A 731 3.96 6.32 -7.75
CA ASP A 731 4.39 7.64 -8.26
C ASP A 731 5.63 8.17 -7.53
N GLY A 732 6.63 8.65 -8.28
CA GLY A 732 7.87 9.18 -7.70
C GLY A 732 7.62 10.37 -6.77
N GLY A 733 6.56 11.14 -7.01
CA GLY A 733 6.13 12.25 -6.17
C GLY A 733 5.67 11.83 -4.77
N HIS A 734 5.36 10.54 -4.53
CA HIS A 734 5.12 10.04 -3.17
C HIS A 734 6.39 10.04 -2.31
N PHE A 735 7.59 10.07 -2.94
CA PHE A 735 8.86 10.29 -2.27
C PHE A 735 9.39 11.72 -2.51
N GLU A 736 9.64 12.11 -3.75
CA GLU A 736 10.20 13.41 -4.12
C GLU A 736 9.75 13.82 -5.54
N ASN A 737 9.04 14.95 -5.66
CA ASN A 737 8.30 15.30 -6.88
C ASN A 737 9.10 16.08 -7.92
N LEU A 738 10.24 16.68 -7.56
CA LEU A 738 11.05 17.53 -8.45
C LEU A 738 12.07 16.74 -9.27
N GLY A 739 12.42 15.53 -8.86
CA GLY A 739 13.51 14.74 -9.46
C GLY A 739 14.90 15.25 -9.08
N LEU A 740 14.98 16.08 -8.02
CA LEU A 740 16.20 16.72 -7.55
C LEU A 740 17.06 15.78 -6.71
N TYR A 741 16.43 14.93 -5.90
CA TYR A 741 17.12 14.08 -4.91
C TYR A 741 18.21 13.21 -5.52
N GLU A 742 17.88 12.48 -6.59
CA GLU A 742 18.81 11.59 -7.29
C GLU A 742 19.93 12.32 -8.03
N MET A 743 19.72 13.58 -8.42
CA MET A 743 20.75 14.37 -9.08
C MET A 743 21.79 14.91 -8.09
N VAL A 744 21.38 15.17 -6.84
CA VAL A 744 22.30 15.49 -5.75
C VAL A 744 23.09 14.24 -5.32
N LEU A 745 22.45 13.06 -5.30
CA LEU A 745 23.13 11.79 -5.05
C LEU A 745 24.23 11.52 -6.08
N ARG A 746 23.97 11.85 -7.36
CA ARG A 746 24.90 11.73 -8.49
C ARG A 746 25.95 12.85 -8.59
N ARG A 747 26.01 13.77 -7.63
CA ARG A 747 26.99 14.88 -7.59
C ARG A 747 26.98 15.76 -8.85
N CYS A 748 25.79 15.98 -9.43
CA CYS A 748 25.64 16.97 -10.50
C CYS A 748 26.02 18.36 -9.99
N HIS A 749 26.91 19.05 -10.70
CA HIS A 749 27.40 20.38 -10.34
C HIS A 749 26.36 21.45 -10.67
N TYR A 750 25.66 21.26 -11.80
CA TYR A 750 24.61 22.16 -12.26
C TYR A 750 23.31 21.40 -12.36
N ILE A 751 22.29 21.83 -11.62
CA ILE A 751 20.97 21.21 -11.66
C ILE A 751 19.95 22.27 -12.02
N VAL A 752 19.23 22.06 -13.12
CA VAL A 752 18.11 22.91 -13.53
C VAL A 752 16.82 22.14 -13.23
N VAL A 753 15.98 22.72 -12.37
CA VAL A 753 14.68 22.12 -12.02
C VAL A 753 13.55 22.89 -12.71
N SER A 754 12.78 22.20 -13.54
CA SER A 754 11.49 22.68 -14.05
C SER A 754 10.38 22.25 -13.10
N ASP A 755 10.07 23.10 -12.12
CA ASP A 755 8.95 22.88 -11.19
C ASP A 755 7.62 23.31 -11.81
N ALA A 756 6.76 22.34 -12.07
CA ALA A 756 5.39 22.49 -12.54
C ALA A 756 4.38 21.81 -11.59
N GLY A 757 4.76 21.62 -10.32
CA GLY A 757 3.87 21.14 -9.27
C GLY A 757 2.69 22.09 -9.00
N GLU A 758 1.57 21.55 -8.54
CA GLU A 758 0.42 22.39 -8.17
C GLU A 758 0.67 23.06 -6.80
N ASP A 759 1.10 24.31 -6.83
CA ASP A 759 1.31 25.12 -5.62
C ASP A 759 0.48 26.41 -5.64
N PRO A 760 -0.83 26.33 -5.32
CA PRO A 760 -1.73 27.49 -5.38
C PRO A 760 -1.38 28.58 -4.36
N LEU A 761 -0.59 28.26 -3.34
CA LEU A 761 -0.18 29.19 -2.28
C LEU A 761 1.24 29.73 -2.47
N CYS A 762 1.98 29.26 -3.48
CA CYS A 762 3.41 29.55 -3.65
C CYS A 762 4.20 29.27 -2.37
N SER A 763 3.89 28.15 -1.73
CA SER A 763 4.51 27.66 -0.50
C SER A 763 5.85 26.96 -0.72
N PHE A 764 6.17 26.57 -1.96
CA PHE A 764 7.36 25.80 -2.33
C PHE A 764 7.50 24.51 -1.51
N ALA A 765 6.37 23.85 -1.21
CA ALA A 765 6.33 22.67 -0.35
C ALA A 765 7.17 21.51 -0.90
N ASP A 766 7.14 21.27 -2.22
CA ASP A 766 7.93 20.22 -2.87
C ASP A 766 9.43 20.49 -2.73
N LEU A 767 9.86 21.74 -2.99
CA LEU A 767 11.26 22.16 -2.81
C LEU A 767 11.70 22.02 -1.35
N GLY A 768 10.92 22.52 -0.39
CA GLY A 768 11.24 22.39 1.04
C GLY A 768 11.30 20.92 1.48
N SER A 769 10.45 20.06 0.92
CA SER A 769 10.46 18.62 1.15
C SER A 769 11.72 17.96 0.60
N ALA A 770 12.15 18.31 -0.62
CA ALA A 770 13.37 17.80 -1.25
C ALA A 770 14.62 18.23 -0.48
N VAL A 771 14.76 19.53 -0.16
CA VAL A 771 15.88 20.08 0.62
C VAL A 771 16.02 19.37 1.97
N ARG A 772 14.89 19.19 2.68
CA ARG A 772 14.89 18.49 3.97
C ARG A 772 15.37 17.04 3.84
N LYS A 773 14.91 16.30 2.84
CA LYS A 773 15.34 14.90 2.61
C LYS A 773 16.82 14.83 2.27
N ILE A 774 17.29 15.65 1.34
CA ILE A 774 18.70 15.73 0.93
C ILE A 774 19.60 16.02 2.14
N ARG A 775 19.20 16.96 3.02
CA ARG A 775 19.96 17.29 4.22
C ARG A 775 20.02 16.13 5.21
N ILE A 776 18.89 15.46 5.47
CA ILE A 776 18.84 14.36 6.44
C ILE A 776 19.60 13.13 5.91
N ASP A 777 19.47 12.83 4.62
CA ASP A 777 19.93 11.55 4.07
C ASP A 777 21.36 11.64 3.57
N PHE A 778 21.79 12.80 3.05
CA PHE A 778 23.13 12.97 2.49
C PHE A 778 24.01 13.94 3.28
N GLY A 779 23.47 14.62 4.30
CA GLY A 779 24.20 15.64 5.04
C GLY A 779 24.49 16.91 4.23
N ILE A 780 23.84 17.09 3.08
CA ILE A 780 24.10 18.21 2.15
C ILE A 780 23.13 19.34 2.42
N SER A 781 23.67 20.54 2.70
CA SER A 781 22.88 21.75 2.87
C SER A 781 22.72 22.46 1.52
N ILE A 782 21.51 22.91 1.23
CA ILE A 782 21.21 23.76 0.06
C ILE A 782 20.94 25.17 0.59
N GLU A 783 21.85 26.09 0.26
CA GLU A 783 21.75 27.49 0.62
C GLU A 783 21.15 28.28 -0.55
N PHE A 784 20.35 29.27 -0.22
CA PHE A 784 19.67 30.11 -1.20
C PHE A 784 20.15 31.55 -1.01
N ASP A 785 20.77 32.14 -2.03
CA ASP A 785 21.23 33.54 -1.98
C ASP A 785 20.03 34.50 -1.93
N ASP A 786 19.10 34.35 -2.89
CA ASP A 786 17.88 35.15 -2.96
C ASP A 786 16.80 34.39 -3.77
N ILE A 787 15.77 33.86 -3.09
CA ILE A 787 14.59 33.38 -3.79
C ILE A 787 13.71 34.60 -4.04
N ALA A 788 13.69 35.09 -5.29
CA ALA A 788 12.79 36.14 -5.73
C ALA A 788 11.32 35.63 -5.74
N ALA A 789 10.75 35.41 -4.55
CA ALA A 789 9.38 34.99 -4.35
C ALA A 789 8.45 36.15 -4.73
N ARG A 790 8.07 36.23 -6.01
CA ARG A 790 7.06 37.19 -6.47
C ARG A 790 5.72 36.82 -5.85
N ARG A 791 5.36 37.46 -4.73
CA ARG A 791 4.02 37.36 -4.12
C ARG A 791 2.95 37.61 -5.18
N ARG A 792 1.94 36.74 -5.25
CA ARG A 792 0.81 36.73 -6.21
C ARG A 792 0.18 38.11 -6.51
N GLY A 793 0.26 39.06 -5.58
CA GLY A 793 -0.27 40.42 -5.71
C GLY A 793 0.50 41.36 -6.65
N SER A 794 1.82 41.19 -6.82
CA SER A 794 2.63 42.10 -7.65
C SER A 794 2.41 41.86 -9.15
N ALA A 795 2.23 40.61 -9.58
CA ALA A 795 1.94 40.27 -10.98
C ALA A 795 0.58 40.82 -11.46
N ARG A 796 -0.40 40.96 -10.55
CA ARG A 796 -1.74 41.51 -10.87
C ARG A 796 -1.71 43.03 -10.99
N ARG A 797 -0.94 43.72 -10.13
CA ARG A 797 -0.68 45.17 -10.23
C ARG A 797 0.17 45.53 -11.44
N GLN A 798 1.17 44.73 -11.79
CA GLN A 798 1.99 44.98 -12.99
C GLN A 798 1.21 44.69 -14.28
N ARG A 799 0.34 43.68 -14.31
CA ARG A 799 -0.61 43.49 -15.44
C ARG A 799 -1.62 44.62 -15.56
N ALA A 800 -2.03 45.26 -14.46
CA ALA A 800 -2.88 46.45 -14.50
C ALA A 800 -2.09 47.68 -14.97
N GLN A 801 -0.90 47.93 -14.41
CA GLN A 801 -0.02 49.06 -14.79
C GLN A 801 0.54 48.96 -16.21
N LEU A 802 0.83 47.75 -16.72
CA LEU A 802 1.24 47.53 -18.12
C LEU A 802 0.06 47.65 -19.08
N ARG A 803 -1.17 47.42 -18.61
CA ARG A 803 -2.40 47.63 -19.38
C ARG A 803 -2.81 49.10 -19.42
N ASP A 804 -2.47 49.87 -18.38
CA ASP A 804 -2.73 51.32 -18.30
C ASP A 804 -1.62 52.17 -18.95
N ARG A 805 -0.39 51.64 -19.10
CA ARG A 805 0.73 52.34 -19.78
C ARG A 805 0.85 52.04 -21.29
N ALA A 806 0.05 51.13 -21.84
CA ALA A 806 -0.05 50.90 -23.28
C ALA A 806 -1.13 51.81 -23.90
N ASN A 807 -0.74 53.06 -24.16
CA ASN A 807 -1.33 54.17 -24.93
C ASN A 807 -2.85 54.21 -25.27
N PRO A 808 -3.52 55.39 -25.16
CA PRO A 808 -4.92 55.60 -25.50
C PRO A 808 -5.11 55.91 -27.00
N LEU A 809 -4.93 54.93 -27.86
CA LEU A 809 -5.23 55.05 -29.29
C LEU A 809 -5.74 53.69 -29.77
N PHE A 810 -7.01 53.36 -29.51
CA PHE A 810 -7.80 52.36 -30.25
C PHE A 810 -9.22 52.29 -29.64
N ARG A 811 -10.02 53.34 -29.90
CA ARG A 811 -11.49 53.28 -29.85
C ARG A 811 -12.04 53.38 -31.28
N SER A 812 -11.61 52.49 -32.17
CA SER A 812 -12.32 52.16 -33.41
C SER A 812 -11.58 51.06 -34.17
N GLY A 813 -12.32 50.21 -34.87
CA GLY A 813 -11.78 49.43 -35.99
C GLY A 813 -11.40 47.98 -35.71
N ARG A 814 -11.80 47.12 -36.64
CA ARG A 814 -11.71 45.65 -36.65
C ARG A 814 -10.27 45.13 -36.78
N THR A 815 -10.14 43.84 -36.47
CA THR A 815 -9.11 42.83 -36.87
C THR A 815 -7.91 42.58 -35.93
N GLY A 816 -7.66 41.29 -35.69
CA GLY A 816 -6.30 40.73 -35.68
C GLY A 816 -5.51 40.65 -34.37
N GLY A 817 -5.39 39.44 -33.81
CA GLY A 817 -4.14 38.94 -33.23
C GLY A 817 -3.74 39.37 -31.80
N ARG A 818 -4.12 38.57 -30.79
CA ARG A 818 -3.54 38.66 -29.43
C ARG A 818 -2.20 37.91 -29.36
N ARG A 819 -1.07 38.62 -29.29
CA ARG A 819 0.24 38.06 -28.90
C ARG A 819 0.36 38.06 -27.37
N TRP A 820 0.66 36.90 -26.79
CA TRP A 820 0.99 36.75 -25.38
C TRP A 820 2.51 36.78 -25.20
N PHE A 821 3.04 37.81 -24.54
CA PHE A 821 4.44 37.85 -24.12
C PHE A 821 4.62 37.11 -22.79
N VAL A 822 5.54 36.14 -22.75
CA VAL A 822 6.10 35.54 -21.53
C VAL A 822 7.53 36.07 -21.40
N ALA A 823 7.82 36.71 -20.28
CA ALA A 823 9.13 37.31 -19.99
C ALA A 823 10.12 36.24 -19.52
N LEU A 824 11.10 35.92 -20.37
CA LEU A 824 12.36 35.27 -19.99
C LEU A 824 13.38 36.37 -19.69
N HIS A 825 13.47 36.79 -18.43
CA HIS A 825 14.53 37.70 -17.99
C HIS A 825 15.44 36.98 -16.99
N GLN A 826 16.29 36.08 -17.51
CA GLN A 826 17.53 35.61 -16.85
C GLN A 826 18.46 34.78 -17.76
N ALA A 827 18.23 34.72 -19.08
CA ALA A 827 19.15 34.04 -20.01
C ALA A 827 20.45 34.82 -20.30
N GLY A 828 20.53 36.10 -19.90
CA GLY A 828 21.72 36.94 -20.11
C GLY A 828 22.87 36.72 -19.11
N LEU A 829 22.61 36.08 -17.97
CA LEU A 829 23.62 35.86 -16.92
C LEU A 829 24.44 34.58 -17.16
N LEU A 830 23.87 33.56 -17.82
CA LEU A 830 24.56 32.29 -18.09
C LEU A 830 25.59 32.41 -19.24
N ARG A 831 25.44 33.36 -20.16
CA ARG A 831 26.46 33.62 -21.20
C ARG A 831 27.74 34.28 -20.69
N ARG A 832 27.74 34.88 -19.49
CA ARG A 832 28.92 35.55 -18.90
C ARG A 832 29.69 34.70 -17.89
N ARG A 833 29.21 33.50 -17.55
CA ARG A 833 29.90 32.55 -16.66
C ARG A 833 30.38 31.27 -17.38
N ALA A 834 30.21 31.18 -18.69
CA ALA A 834 30.67 30.08 -19.53
C ALA A 834 31.67 30.54 -20.61
N ALA A 835 32.35 31.67 -20.36
CA ALA A 835 33.51 32.14 -21.12
C ALA A 835 34.71 32.20 -20.19
#